data_AF-A0A4Q5DAV2-F1
#
_entry.id   AF-A0A4Q5DAV2-F1
#
_cell.length_a   1.000
_cell.length_b   1.000
_cell.length_c   1.000
_cell.angle_alpha   90.00
_cell.angle_beta   90.00
_cell.angle_gamma   90.00
#
_symmetry.space_group_name_H-M   'P 1'
#
loop_
_entity.id
_entity.type
_entity.pdbx_description
1 polymer ?
#
loop_
_entity_poly.entity_id
_entity_poly.type
_entity_poly.pdbx_seq_one_letter_code
_entity_poly.pdbx_strand_id
1 'polypeptide(L)'
;MFQPFEKFIYRLPMFSVNRLMKIFDSAEAEELSGWLVDERIGETIYVGSPDLYKELQKLINGEIKEGDKKCKIETSLVKYISRMSTRCTPFGLFATCSIGKIDETTQFDITNDVGRCTRLDMYYLCALAQFLGYLPDVRRGVRYYSNNTLYKVDKCMRYIEYQYLNKRRMHTISSVERSKYLDAILKKATSGMMIKEMESYLKEQGIEELEAQLFIESLIQSQLLVSELDVNITGEDYLNKIIAILSNLNLENNTSRLLDSLCKINDLLKKIDMGTPYPLTDYRKIVDIVSEIPVPYTENYLFQVDAMRKSTVATLGKSVIAELQSVLSFFSKMGEMKYLSSLDNFRSAFYERYEEREVPLAMALDSELGIGYPAGHGIGDISPIVDNLILPVQKQQTVKATTNVPTLLLKRLLKVVEEGVDEIVFHPEEFNSVPENWNGFPETLYAMFQVMEGENGNPLLYIKSIGGGSAANLLSRFTHLDPQMEELVRSISEKESELVTDGILAEIVHLPGSRVGNILSRPHIREHEIVYLTSSDLPEANKIYIDDLMLSCRGGRLVLRSKKMNKKIFPRLTSAHNYYNDTLPVYRFLCDMQHQGKRTSFGLGWGELADHLDYRPRIKYGNSILSLASWRVRQDEVSAFSRLSDTELVNSVTVWRMKRNIPSTVLLAEGDNELFIDFRSICSIRAFLSAVKKYPVFQLLEFIFAQDELVVKGADGEYLNECIVAFYKEQK
;
A
#
# COMPACT_ATOMS: atom_id res chain seq x y z
N MET A 1 19.85 8.08 20.34
CA MET A 1 18.42 8.48 20.34
C MET A 1 17.95 8.42 18.89
N PHE A 2 16.66 8.61 18.58
CA PHE A 2 16.23 8.74 17.18
C PHE A 2 16.23 10.21 16.76
N GLN A 3 16.89 10.50 15.65
CA GLN A 3 16.97 11.86 15.09
C GLN A 3 16.12 11.94 13.82
N PRO A 4 15.41 13.07 13.59
CA PRO A 4 14.63 13.25 12.37
C PRO A 4 15.55 13.51 11.18
N PHE A 5 15.07 13.17 9.97
CA PHE A 5 15.60 13.78 8.74
C PHE A 5 15.10 15.23 8.63
N GLU A 6 15.74 16.07 7.82
CA GLU A 6 15.41 17.51 7.71
C GLU A 6 14.08 17.80 7.00
N LYS A 7 13.57 16.85 6.22
CA LYS A 7 12.32 16.96 5.47
C LYS A 7 11.26 16.02 6.03
N PHE A 8 10.01 16.39 5.83
CA PHE A 8 8.85 15.57 6.17
C PHE A 8 7.85 15.56 5.02
N ILE A 9 6.98 14.56 5.01
CA ILE A 9 5.90 14.45 4.03
C ILE A 9 4.61 14.85 4.70
N TYR A 10 3.75 15.57 3.99
CA TYR A 10 2.40 15.87 4.45
C TYR A 10 1.37 15.54 3.37
N ARG A 11 0.22 15.08 3.83
CA ARG A 11 -0.91 14.70 3.01
C ARG A 11 -2.12 15.52 3.41
N LEU A 12 -2.85 15.97 2.41
CA LEU A 12 -4.02 16.84 2.59
C LEU A 12 -5.18 16.32 1.75
N PRO A 13 -6.43 16.48 2.20
CA PRO A 13 -7.59 16.28 1.34
C PRO A 13 -7.59 17.29 0.18
N MET A 14 -8.30 16.97 -0.90
CA MET A 14 -8.40 17.85 -2.06
C MET A 14 -9.15 19.15 -1.76
N PHE A 15 -10.10 19.13 -0.83
CA PHE A 15 -10.92 20.28 -0.46
C PHE A 15 -10.87 20.57 1.04
N SER A 16 -11.14 21.82 1.41
CA SER A 16 -11.21 22.25 2.81
C SER A 16 -12.37 21.57 3.56
N VAL A 17 -12.23 21.46 4.88
CA VAL A 17 -13.31 20.98 5.75
C VAL A 17 -14.43 22.02 5.85
N ASN A 18 -14.11 23.32 5.80
CA ASN A 18 -15.10 24.39 5.85
C ASN A 18 -16.05 24.31 4.64
N ARG A 19 -15.55 23.88 3.47
CA ARG A 19 -16.40 23.66 2.29
C ARG A 19 -17.39 22.52 2.49
N LEU A 20 -17.00 21.45 3.18
CA LEU A 20 -17.89 20.34 3.54
C LEU A 20 -18.97 20.81 4.54
N MET A 21 -18.56 21.57 5.56
CA MET A 21 -19.47 22.01 6.63
C MET A 21 -20.58 22.92 6.12
N LYS A 22 -20.30 23.79 5.14
CA LYS A 22 -21.33 24.61 4.48
C LYS A 22 -22.49 23.77 3.92
N ILE A 23 -22.17 22.62 3.29
CA ILE A 23 -23.19 21.69 2.76
C ILE A 23 -24.00 21.04 3.88
N PHE A 24 -23.35 20.74 5.00
CA PHE A 24 -24.00 20.08 6.12
C PHE A 24 -24.91 21.04 6.91
N ASP A 25 -24.57 22.32 6.91
CA ASP A 25 -25.33 23.40 7.54
C ASP A 25 -26.46 23.94 6.65
N SER A 26 -26.37 23.81 5.31
CA SER A 26 -27.43 24.27 4.42
C SER A 26 -28.66 23.37 4.48
N ALA A 27 -29.82 23.99 4.76
CA ALA A 27 -31.11 23.33 4.76
C ALA A 27 -31.66 23.04 3.35
N GLU A 28 -30.94 23.47 2.30
CA GLU A 28 -31.45 23.56 0.93
C GLU A 28 -30.62 22.69 -0.03
N ALA A 29 -31.32 21.91 -0.86
CA ALA A 29 -30.72 21.06 -1.91
C ALA A 29 -29.92 21.85 -2.97
N GLU A 30 -30.00 23.18 -2.97
CA GLU A 30 -29.35 24.08 -3.92
C GLU A 30 -27.82 24.05 -3.81
N GLU A 31 -27.23 23.87 -2.62
CA GLU A 31 -25.76 23.83 -2.48
C GLU A 31 -25.12 22.52 -2.95
N LEU A 32 -25.82 21.39 -2.82
CA LEU A 32 -25.36 20.11 -3.38
C LEU A 32 -25.27 20.19 -4.92
N SER A 33 -26.16 20.96 -5.54
CA SER A 33 -26.13 21.21 -6.98
C SER A 33 -24.90 22.02 -7.41
N GLY A 34 -24.39 22.93 -6.57
CA GLY A 34 -23.15 23.66 -6.85
C GLY A 34 -21.91 22.76 -6.93
N TRP A 35 -21.88 21.66 -6.16
CA TRP A 35 -20.82 20.65 -6.24
C TRP A 35 -20.96 19.74 -7.47
N LEU A 36 -22.18 19.51 -7.95
CA LEU A 36 -22.43 18.77 -9.18
C LEU A 36 -21.89 19.48 -10.42
N VAL A 37 -21.81 20.81 -10.40
CA VAL A 37 -21.33 21.64 -11.53
C VAL A 37 -19.82 21.94 -11.46
N ASP A 38 -19.17 21.73 -10.30
CA ASP A 38 -17.73 21.98 -10.17
C ASP A 38 -16.90 20.91 -10.91
N GLU A 39 -16.20 21.34 -11.95
CA GLU A 39 -15.39 20.47 -12.81
C GLU A 39 -14.27 19.74 -12.05
N ARG A 40 -13.76 20.29 -10.94
CA ARG A 40 -12.78 19.61 -10.06
C ARG A 40 -13.34 18.34 -9.47
N ILE A 41 -14.57 18.44 -8.98
CA ILE A 41 -15.28 17.35 -8.32
C ILE A 41 -15.68 16.32 -9.38
N GLY A 42 -16.12 16.78 -10.55
CA GLY A 42 -16.34 15.95 -11.73
C GLY A 42 -15.11 15.11 -12.08
N GLU A 43 -13.93 15.73 -12.24
CA GLU A 43 -12.69 15.02 -12.52
C GLU A 43 -12.30 14.04 -11.41
N THR A 44 -12.37 14.49 -10.15
CA THR A 44 -12.00 13.67 -8.99
C THR A 44 -12.87 12.42 -8.89
N ILE A 45 -14.18 12.57 -9.09
CA ILE A 45 -15.13 11.44 -9.10
C ILE A 45 -14.90 10.57 -10.33
N TYR A 46 -14.63 11.14 -11.51
CA TYR A 46 -14.33 10.35 -12.71
C TYR A 46 -13.09 9.46 -12.50
N VAL A 47 -12.02 9.99 -11.93
CA VAL A 47 -10.79 9.21 -11.64
C VAL A 47 -11.04 8.11 -10.59
N GLY A 48 -11.83 8.39 -9.54
CA GLY A 48 -12.08 7.41 -8.48
C GLY A 48 -13.21 6.42 -8.76
N SER A 49 -14.20 6.81 -9.56
CA SER A 49 -15.42 6.05 -9.85
C SER A 49 -16.13 6.57 -11.12
N PRO A 50 -15.65 6.19 -12.31
CA PRO A 50 -16.30 6.48 -13.59
C PRO A 50 -17.80 6.15 -13.63
N ASP A 51 -18.22 5.05 -13.01
CA ASP A 51 -19.64 4.65 -12.96
C ASP A 51 -20.52 5.66 -12.22
N LEU A 52 -20.06 6.12 -11.05
CA LEU A 52 -20.74 7.19 -10.31
C LEU A 52 -20.75 8.49 -11.12
N TYR A 53 -19.63 8.86 -11.75
CA TYR A 53 -19.57 10.03 -12.61
C TYR A 53 -20.64 9.99 -13.71
N LYS A 54 -20.79 8.86 -14.41
CA LYS A 54 -21.84 8.68 -15.44
C LYS A 54 -23.25 8.85 -14.87
N GLU A 55 -23.55 8.27 -13.71
CA GLU A 55 -24.87 8.43 -13.08
C GLU A 55 -25.12 9.87 -12.59
N LEU A 56 -24.08 10.59 -12.15
CA LEU A 56 -24.17 12.02 -11.81
C LEU A 56 -24.46 12.88 -13.04
N GLN A 57 -23.83 12.60 -14.18
CA GLN A 57 -24.11 13.32 -15.43
C GLN A 57 -25.57 13.13 -15.88
N LYS A 58 -26.10 11.90 -15.80
CA LYS A 58 -27.53 11.62 -16.06
C LYS A 58 -28.45 12.40 -15.10
N LEU A 59 -28.05 12.53 -13.84
CA LEU A 59 -28.79 13.31 -12.85
C LEU A 59 -28.82 14.81 -13.21
N ILE A 60 -27.65 15.37 -13.56
CA ILE A 60 -27.51 16.79 -13.96
C ILE A 60 -28.31 17.09 -15.22
N ASN A 61 -28.34 16.17 -16.19
CA ASN A 61 -29.09 16.30 -17.43
C ASN A 61 -30.62 16.08 -17.27
N GLY A 62 -31.11 15.76 -16.06
CA GLY A 62 -32.52 15.51 -15.82
C GLY A 62 -33.04 14.18 -16.38
N GLU A 63 -32.15 13.23 -16.71
CA GLU A 63 -32.51 11.91 -17.25
C GLU A 63 -33.03 10.96 -16.17
N ILE A 64 -32.74 11.24 -14.89
CA ILE A 64 -33.18 10.45 -13.75
C ILE A 64 -34.44 11.06 -13.14
N LYS A 65 -35.58 10.38 -13.34
CA LYS A 65 -36.91 10.80 -12.84
C LYS A 65 -37.33 10.10 -11.54
N GLU A 66 -36.72 8.96 -11.23
CA GLU A 66 -37.03 8.17 -10.03
C GLU A 66 -36.39 8.79 -8.77
N GLY A 67 -37.22 9.18 -7.80
CA GLY A 67 -36.77 9.81 -6.55
C GLY A 67 -35.80 8.94 -5.74
N ASP A 68 -36.07 7.64 -5.64
CA ASP A 68 -35.20 6.70 -4.90
C ASP A 68 -33.81 6.56 -5.53
N LYS A 69 -33.75 6.58 -6.86
CA LYS A 69 -32.49 6.50 -7.61
C LYS A 69 -31.68 7.78 -7.41
N LYS A 70 -32.32 8.94 -7.48
CA LYS A 70 -31.72 10.24 -7.18
C LYS A 70 -31.11 10.27 -5.77
N CYS A 71 -31.89 9.87 -4.75
CA CYS A 71 -31.42 9.85 -3.36
C CYS A 71 -30.18 8.95 -3.16
N LYS A 72 -30.12 7.79 -3.83
CA LYS A 72 -28.95 6.88 -3.77
C LYS A 72 -27.69 7.50 -4.37
N ILE A 73 -27.84 8.21 -5.49
CA ILE A 73 -26.72 8.89 -6.16
C ILE A 73 -26.21 10.04 -5.28
N GLU A 74 -27.11 10.87 -4.75
CA GLU A 74 -26.77 11.96 -3.82
C GLU A 74 -26.10 11.43 -2.55
N THR A 75 -26.62 10.34 -1.97
CA THR A 75 -26.01 9.68 -0.81
C THR A 75 -24.59 9.20 -1.11
N SER A 76 -24.35 8.71 -2.32
CA SER A 76 -23.02 8.26 -2.74
C SER A 76 -22.08 9.45 -2.96
N LEU A 77 -22.59 10.53 -3.57
CA LEU A 77 -21.86 11.78 -3.73
C LEU A 77 -21.43 12.37 -2.38
N VAL A 78 -22.32 12.41 -1.38
CA VAL A 78 -21.98 12.90 -0.03
C VAL A 78 -20.83 12.11 0.59
N LYS A 79 -20.77 10.78 0.39
CA LYS A 79 -19.63 9.97 0.86
C LYS A 79 -18.32 10.35 0.17
N TYR A 80 -18.35 10.59 -1.14
CA TYR A 80 -17.16 11.02 -1.89
C TYR A 80 -16.74 12.44 -1.54
N ILE A 81 -17.68 13.37 -1.34
CA ILE A 81 -17.43 14.74 -0.87
C ILE A 81 -16.80 14.72 0.52
N SER A 82 -17.40 13.97 1.45
CA SER A 82 -16.83 13.75 2.80
C SER A 82 -15.40 13.21 2.71
N ARG A 83 -15.14 12.21 1.84
CA ARG A 83 -13.80 11.67 1.60
C ARG A 83 -12.82 12.75 1.11
N MET A 84 -13.15 13.48 0.04
CA MET A 84 -12.25 14.48 -0.56
C MET A 84 -12.03 15.73 0.30
N SER A 85 -12.78 15.89 1.40
CA SER A 85 -12.64 16.99 2.36
C SER A 85 -12.03 16.59 3.71
N THR A 86 -12.04 15.31 4.07
CA THR A 86 -11.61 14.87 5.43
C THR A 86 -10.54 13.79 5.44
N ARG A 87 -10.39 13.02 4.35
CA ARG A 87 -9.45 11.90 4.34
C ARG A 87 -8.15 12.28 3.63
N CYS A 88 -7.05 12.25 4.36
CA CYS A 88 -5.71 12.58 3.85
C CYS A 88 -5.04 11.41 3.10
N THR A 89 -5.61 10.19 3.12
CA THR A 89 -5.01 9.01 2.45
C THR A 89 -5.02 9.18 0.93
N PRO A 90 -3.85 9.18 0.24
CA PRO A 90 -3.77 9.37 -1.21
C PRO A 90 -4.56 8.31 -1.97
N PHE A 91 -5.42 8.77 -2.87
CA PHE A 91 -6.22 7.94 -3.78
C PHE A 91 -6.67 8.82 -4.93
N GLY A 92 -6.08 8.68 -6.12
CA GLY A 92 -6.43 9.54 -7.24
C GLY A 92 -6.24 11.02 -6.90
N LEU A 93 -7.25 11.81 -7.24
CA LEU A 93 -7.33 13.24 -6.94
C LEU A 93 -8.05 13.56 -5.61
N PHE A 94 -8.32 12.58 -4.75
CA PHE A 94 -9.05 12.81 -3.49
C PHE A 94 -8.19 13.44 -2.39
N ALA A 95 -6.88 13.21 -2.45
CA ALA A 95 -5.91 13.72 -1.50
C ALA A 95 -4.56 13.89 -2.20
N THR A 96 -3.77 14.85 -1.72
CA THR A 96 -2.46 15.19 -2.27
C THR A 96 -1.36 14.76 -1.32
N CYS A 97 -0.19 14.41 -1.85
CA CYS A 97 1.02 14.11 -1.09
C CYS A 97 2.11 15.11 -1.50
N SER A 98 2.66 15.84 -0.53
CA SER A 98 3.64 16.91 -0.74
C SER A 98 4.77 16.84 0.29
N ILE A 99 5.85 17.58 0.06
CA ILE A 99 7.03 17.59 0.92
C ILE A 99 7.22 18.97 1.57
N GLY A 100 7.60 18.97 2.85
CA GLY A 100 7.94 20.16 3.62
C GLY A 100 9.27 19.99 4.35
N LYS A 101 9.66 21.02 5.12
CA LYS A 101 10.89 21.03 5.91
C LYS A 101 10.63 21.16 7.41
N ILE A 102 11.50 20.60 8.23
CA ILE A 102 11.48 20.84 9.68
C ILE A 102 12.18 22.17 9.96
N ASP A 103 11.55 23.03 10.76
CA ASP A 103 12.01 24.38 11.08
C ASP A 103 11.61 24.76 12.53
N GLU A 104 11.81 26.01 12.95
CA GLU A 104 11.47 26.46 14.31
C GLU A 104 9.96 26.41 14.61
N THR A 105 9.13 26.78 13.64
CA THR A 105 7.67 26.90 13.82
C THR A 105 6.89 25.99 12.88
N THR A 106 5.71 25.55 13.32
CA THR A 106 4.76 24.82 12.46
C THR A 106 3.90 25.81 11.70
N GLN A 107 3.96 25.79 10.37
CA GLN A 107 3.15 26.65 9.51
C GLN A 107 2.92 25.98 8.16
N PHE A 108 1.66 25.97 7.71
CA PHE A 108 1.24 25.40 6.43
C PHE A 108 0.32 26.37 5.68
N ASP A 109 0.86 27.03 4.67
CA ASP A 109 0.11 27.86 3.75
C ASP A 109 0.16 27.22 2.36
N ILE A 110 -0.99 26.70 1.92
CA ILE A 110 -1.10 25.95 0.68
C ILE A 110 -1.69 26.79 -0.45
N THR A 111 -1.32 26.47 -1.68
CA THR A 111 -1.91 27.11 -2.87
C THR A 111 -3.01 26.24 -3.47
N ASN A 112 -3.75 26.82 -4.40
CA ASN A 112 -4.71 26.08 -5.22
C ASN A 112 -4.04 25.33 -6.39
N ASP A 113 -2.70 25.41 -6.51
CA ASP A 113 -1.94 24.75 -7.57
C ASP A 113 -1.71 23.28 -7.21
N VAL A 114 -2.42 22.39 -7.91
CA VAL A 114 -2.36 20.95 -7.75
C VAL A 114 -1.70 20.35 -8.98
N GLY A 115 -0.53 19.76 -8.79
CA GLY A 115 0.12 18.90 -9.77
C GLY A 115 -0.38 17.47 -9.67
N ARG A 116 -0.21 16.69 -10.73
CA ARG A 116 -0.57 15.27 -10.75
C ARG A 116 0.42 14.49 -11.61
N CYS A 117 0.47 13.18 -11.37
CA CYS A 117 1.07 12.22 -12.28
C CYS A 117 0.03 11.16 -12.63
N THR A 118 -0.24 11.00 -13.92
CA THR A 118 -1.26 10.09 -14.45
C THR A 118 -0.58 8.96 -15.21
N ARG A 119 -0.88 7.72 -14.80
CA ARG A 119 -0.37 6.49 -15.42
C ARG A 119 -1.51 5.55 -15.75
N LEU A 120 -1.27 4.61 -16.67
CA LEU A 120 -2.19 3.49 -16.84
C LEU A 120 -2.10 2.55 -15.64
N ASP A 121 -3.25 2.05 -15.19
CA ASP A 121 -3.32 1.09 -14.09
C ASP A 121 -2.55 -0.19 -14.47
N MET A 122 -1.77 -0.71 -13.53
CA MET A 122 -0.95 -1.91 -13.73
C MET A 122 -1.79 -3.14 -14.14
N TYR A 123 -3.07 -3.19 -13.76
CA TYR A 123 -4.01 -4.21 -14.23
C TYR A 123 -4.12 -4.23 -15.76
N TYR A 124 -4.36 -3.06 -16.36
CA TYR A 124 -4.49 -2.96 -17.81
C TYR A 124 -3.13 -3.17 -18.50
N LEU A 125 -2.05 -2.61 -17.95
CA LEU A 125 -0.71 -2.80 -18.51
C LEU A 125 -0.27 -4.26 -18.55
N CYS A 126 -0.54 -5.04 -17.49
CA CYS A 126 -0.26 -6.48 -17.48
C CYS A 126 -1.05 -7.24 -18.56
N ALA A 127 -2.32 -6.89 -18.77
CA ALA A 127 -3.15 -7.50 -19.81
C ALA A 127 -2.68 -7.10 -21.22
N LEU A 128 -2.28 -5.84 -21.40
CA LEU A 128 -1.71 -5.33 -22.64
C LEU A 128 -0.39 -6.05 -22.98
N ALA A 129 0.52 -6.19 -22.03
CA ALA A 129 1.79 -6.88 -22.23
C ALA A 129 1.61 -8.35 -22.63
N GLN A 130 0.64 -9.05 -22.04
CA GLN A 130 0.29 -10.42 -22.46
C GLN A 130 -0.22 -10.45 -23.89
N PHE A 131 -1.14 -9.56 -24.24
CA PHE A 131 -1.67 -9.47 -25.61
C PHE A 131 -0.55 -9.21 -26.63
N LEU A 132 0.34 -8.25 -26.34
CA LEU A 132 1.50 -7.94 -27.17
C LEU A 132 2.43 -9.16 -27.33
N GLY A 133 2.63 -9.95 -26.27
CA GLY A 133 3.43 -11.18 -26.30
C GLY A 133 2.86 -12.29 -27.18
N TYR A 134 1.57 -12.24 -27.54
CA TYR A 134 0.95 -13.17 -28.49
C TYR A 134 1.06 -12.73 -29.96
N LEU A 135 1.43 -11.48 -30.24
CA LEU A 135 1.59 -11.00 -31.61
C LEU A 135 2.82 -11.66 -32.26
N PRO A 136 2.71 -12.30 -33.45
CA PRO A 136 3.79 -13.11 -34.01
C PRO A 136 5.10 -12.36 -34.28
N ASP A 137 5.02 -11.12 -34.74
CA ASP A 137 6.16 -10.25 -35.02
C ASP A 137 6.86 -9.80 -33.74
N VAL A 138 6.08 -9.40 -32.71
CA VAL A 138 6.60 -9.09 -31.38
C VAL A 138 7.26 -10.32 -30.75
N ARG A 139 6.55 -11.45 -30.73
CA ARG A 139 7.01 -12.72 -30.15
C ARG A 139 8.36 -13.16 -30.70
N ARG A 140 8.60 -12.97 -32.00
CA ARG A 140 9.87 -13.31 -32.68
C ARG A 140 10.98 -12.28 -32.41
N GLY A 141 10.63 -11.02 -32.23
CA GLY A 141 11.57 -9.91 -32.06
C GLY A 141 12.06 -9.71 -30.62
N VAL A 142 11.23 -10.03 -29.63
CA VAL A 142 11.58 -9.85 -28.21
C VAL A 142 12.60 -10.87 -27.72
N ARG A 143 13.35 -10.48 -26.69
CA ARG A 143 14.22 -11.37 -25.92
C ARG A 143 13.43 -12.14 -24.87
N TYR A 144 13.89 -13.36 -24.63
CA TYR A 144 13.42 -14.23 -23.57
C TYR A 144 14.52 -14.50 -22.55
N TYR A 145 14.13 -14.51 -21.29
CA TYR A 145 14.98 -14.74 -20.14
C TYR A 145 14.59 -16.01 -19.43
N SER A 146 15.55 -16.68 -18.79
CA SER A 146 15.25 -17.80 -17.89
C SER A 146 14.35 -17.35 -16.73
N ASN A 147 13.35 -18.14 -16.38
CA ASN A 147 12.49 -17.88 -15.23
C ASN A 147 13.32 -17.77 -13.92
N ASN A 148 13.22 -16.62 -13.25
CA ASN A 148 14.03 -16.30 -12.06
C ASN A 148 13.62 -17.04 -10.78
N THR A 149 12.62 -17.94 -10.88
CA THR A 149 12.24 -18.86 -9.80
C THR A 149 12.85 -20.25 -9.94
N LEU A 150 13.57 -20.52 -11.03
CA LEU A 150 14.19 -21.81 -11.31
C LEU A 150 15.19 -22.20 -10.22
N TYR A 151 15.06 -23.42 -9.72
CA TYR A 151 16.07 -24.03 -8.86
C TYR A 151 16.22 -25.53 -9.15
N LYS A 152 17.43 -26.05 -8.92
CA LYS A 152 17.83 -27.41 -9.30
C LYS A 152 17.54 -28.40 -8.17
N VAL A 153 16.95 -29.53 -8.53
CA VAL A 153 16.68 -30.66 -7.62
C VAL A 153 17.09 -31.95 -8.31
N ASP A 154 18.31 -32.42 -8.03
CA ASP A 154 18.90 -33.61 -8.63
C ASP A 154 18.80 -33.63 -10.18
N LYS A 155 17.99 -34.54 -10.74
CA LYS A 155 17.74 -34.69 -12.19
C LYS A 155 16.67 -33.75 -12.74
N CYS A 156 15.98 -33.01 -11.89
CA CYS A 156 14.89 -32.11 -12.27
C CYS A 156 15.22 -30.64 -11.95
N MET A 157 14.45 -29.74 -12.54
CA MET A 157 14.38 -28.33 -12.17
C MET A 157 12.96 -28.00 -11.79
N ARG A 158 12.78 -27.28 -10.68
CA ARG A 158 11.49 -26.78 -10.21
C ARG A 158 11.44 -25.27 -10.40
N TYR A 159 10.27 -24.75 -10.68
CA TYR A 159 10.01 -23.33 -10.90
C TYR A 159 8.54 -23.03 -10.69
N ILE A 160 8.20 -21.74 -10.69
CA ILE A 160 6.82 -21.29 -10.55
C ILE A 160 6.30 -20.80 -11.88
N GLU A 161 5.17 -21.37 -12.28
CA GLU A 161 4.31 -20.86 -13.33
C GLU A 161 3.20 -20.02 -12.72
N TYR A 162 2.59 -19.17 -13.54
CA TYR A 162 1.36 -18.51 -13.15
C TYR A 162 0.37 -18.33 -14.28
N GLN A 163 -0.90 -18.22 -13.89
CA GLN A 163 -1.99 -17.86 -14.78
C GLN A 163 -2.82 -16.75 -14.15
N TYR A 164 -3.38 -15.89 -14.99
CA TYR A 164 -4.29 -14.85 -14.53
C TYR A 164 -5.72 -15.39 -14.53
N LEU A 165 -6.28 -15.63 -13.34
CA LEU A 165 -7.67 -16.05 -13.15
C LEU A 165 -8.39 -15.02 -12.28
N ASN A 166 -9.55 -14.53 -12.70
CA ASN A 166 -10.37 -13.59 -11.92
C ASN A 166 -9.60 -12.38 -11.33
N LYS A 167 -8.69 -11.79 -12.12
CA LYS A 167 -7.84 -10.64 -11.71
C LYS A 167 -6.76 -10.96 -10.68
N ARG A 168 -6.53 -12.24 -10.36
CA ARG A 168 -5.46 -12.71 -9.49
C ARG A 168 -4.46 -13.56 -10.27
N ARG A 169 -3.22 -13.58 -9.78
CA ARG A 169 -2.15 -14.41 -10.31
C ARG A 169 -2.17 -15.72 -9.52
N MET A 170 -2.68 -16.77 -10.14
CA MET A 170 -2.66 -18.12 -9.57
C MET A 170 -1.30 -18.72 -9.88
N HIS A 171 -0.61 -19.20 -8.87
CA HIS A 171 0.71 -19.78 -9.03
C HIS A 171 0.62 -21.31 -9.07
N THR A 172 1.63 -21.98 -9.62
CA THR A 172 1.77 -23.43 -9.53
C THR A 172 3.26 -23.77 -9.55
N ILE A 173 3.68 -24.71 -8.68
CA ILE A 173 5.04 -25.24 -8.73
C ILE A 173 5.08 -26.32 -9.80
N SER A 174 5.88 -26.10 -10.84
CA SER A 174 6.12 -27.04 -11.92
C SER A 174 7.50 -27.66 -11.81
N SER A 175 7.67 -28.87 -12.36
CA SER A 175 8.93 -29.60 -12.40
C SER A 175 9.19 -30.16 -13.80
N VAL A 176 10.42 -30.00 -14.29
CA VAL A 176 10.86 -30.50 -15.59
C VAL A 176 12.14 -31.31 -15.45
N GLU A 177 12.27 -32.40 -16.21
CA GLU A 177 13.51 -33.19 -16.26
C GLU A 177 14.61 -32.42 -17.01
N ARG A 178 15.83 -32.50 -16.50
CA ARG A 178 16.97 -31.79 -17.07
C ARG A 178 17.46 -32.51 -18.32
N SER A 179 17.71 -31.72 -19.36
CA SER A 179 18.42 -32.17 -20.56
C SER A 179 19.59 -31.25 -20.86
N LYS A 180 20.57 -31.74 -21.62
CA LYS A 180 21.73 -30.95 -22.06
C LYS A 180 21.28 -29.68 -22.80
N TYR A 181 20.26 -29.78 -23.65
CA TYR A 181 19.74 -28.67 -24.44
C TYR A 181 19.00 -27.65 -23.58
N LEU A 182 18.17 -28.11 -22.64
CA LEU A 182 17.46 -27.24 -21.71
C LEU A 182 18.42 -26.44 -20.83
N ASP A 183 19.39 -27.09 -20.20
CA ASP A 183 20.40 -26.44 -19.35
C ASP A 183 21.20 -25.38 -20.14
N ALA A 184 21.54 -25.68 -21.40
CA ALA A 184 22.30 -24.76 -22.26
C ALA A 184 21.47 -23.54 -22.69
N ILE A 185 20.21 -23.74 -23.09
CA ILE A 185 19.30 -22.64 -23.47
C ILE A 185 19.04 -21.74 -22.27
N LEU A 186 18.67 -22.30 -21.11
CA LEU A 186 18.40 -21.51 -19.90
C LEU A 186 19.62 -20.70 -19.47
N LYS A 187 20.82 -21.28 -19.55
CA LYS A 187 22.07 -20.57 -19.23
C LYS A 187 22.38 -19.43 -20.19
N LYS A 188 22.10 -19.59 -21.50
CA LYS A 188 22.29 -18.50 -22.48
C LYS A 188 21.20 -17.43 -22.36
N ALA A 189 19.98 -17.83 -22.01
CA ALA A 189 18.84 -16.95 -21.83
C ALA A 189 18.96 -16.06 -20.57
N THR A 190 19.89 -16.32 -19.63
CA THR A 190 20.09 -15.41 -18.48
C THR A 190 20.41 -13.97 -18.92
N SER A 191 21.09 -13.79 -20.06
CA SER A 191 21.38 -12.48 -20.65
C SER A 191 20.37 -12.03 -21.73
N GLY A 192 19.26 -12.76 -21.90
CA GLY A 192 18.24 -12.48 -22.89
C GLY A 192 18.58 -13.01 -24.28
N MET A 193 17.72 -13.85 -24.83
CA MET A 193 17.94 -14.53 -26.11
C MET A 193 16.68 -14.46 -26.98
N MET A 194 16.81 -14.17 -28.28
CA MET A 194 15.71 -14.19 -29.24
C MET A 194 15.41 -15.62 -29.71
N ILE A 195 14.18 -15.88 -30.16
CA ILE A 195 13.78 -17.21 -30.68
C ILE A 195 14.74 -17.66 -31.80
N LYS A 196 15.07 -16.77 -32.74
CA LYS A 196 15.97 -17.06 -33.87
C LYS A 196 17.38 -17.47 -33.42
N GLU A 197 17.88 -16.85 -32.36
CA GLU A 197 19.18 -17.20 -31.77
C GLU A 197 19.12 -18.61 -31.15
N MET A 198 17.99 -18.96 -30.52
CA MET A 198 17.78 -20.27 -29.91
C MET A 198 17.68 -21.36 -30.98
N GLU A 199 16.91 -21.11 -32.04
CA GLU A 199 16.79 -22.01 -33.19
C GLU A 199 18.15 -22.28 -33.83
N SER A 200 18.94 -21.23 -34.05
CA SER A 200 20.27 -21.33 -34.65
C SER A 200 21.21 -22.15 -33.77
N TYR A 201 21.20 -21.92 -32.45
CA TYR A 201 21.97 -22.72 -31.51
C TYR A 201 21.57 -24.21 -31.52
N LEU A 202 20.27 -24.52 -31.52
CA LEU A 202 19.79 -25.91 -31.54
C LEU A 202 20.13 -26.60 -32.88
N LYS A 203 20.03 -25.88 -34.00
CA LYS A 203 20.42 -26.37 -35.33
C LYS A 203 21.92 -26.68 -35.40
N GLU A 204 22.78 -25.84 -34.81
CA GLU A 204 24.22 -26.11 -34.68
C GLU A 204 24.52 -27.35 -33.84
N GLN A 205 23.63 -27.72 -32.90
CA GLN A 205 23.73 -28.96 -32.15
C GLN A 205 23.17 -30.19 -32.89
N GLY A 206 22.71 -30.03 -34.14
CA GLY A 206 22.18 -31.11 -34.97
C GLY A 206 20.70 -31.43 -34.76
N ILE A 207 19.94 -30.55 -34.11
CA ILE A 207 18.49 -30.68 -33.95
C ILE A 207 17.78 -30.19 -35.22
N GLU A 208 16.76 -30.91 -35.67
CA GLU A 208 15.95 -30.51 -36.82
C GLU A 208 15.16 -29.21 -36.52
N GLU A 209 14.95 -28.38 -37.55
CA GLU A 209 14.35 -27.06 -37.42
C GLU A 209 12.94 -27.10 -36.78
N LEU A 210 12.10 -28.05 -37.19
CA LEU A 210 10.75 -28.21 -36.64
C LEU A 210 10.78 -28.66 -35.17
N GLU A 211 11.69 -29.57 -34.81
CA GLU A 211 11.86 -30.03 -33.42
C GLU A 211 12.37 -28.90 -32.52
N ALA A 212 13.31 -28.09 -33.02
CA ALA A 212 13.83 -26.92 -32.31
C ALA A 212 12.70 -25.90 -32.03
N GLN A 213 11.86 -25.63 -33.02
CA GLN A 213 10.70 -24.73 -32.89
C GLN A 213 9.71 -25.22 -31.84
N LEU A 214 9.28 -26.49 -31.93
CA LEU A 214 8.36 -27.08 -30.96
C LEU A 214 8.94 -27.10 -29.55
N PHE A 215 10.24 -27.38 -29.42
CA PHE A 215 10.93 -27.34 -28.14
C PHE A 215 10.92 -25.92 -27.55
N ILE A 216 11.34 -24.90 -28.30
CA ILE A 216 11.33 -23.50 -27.82
C ILE A 216 9.92 -23.04 -27.45
N GLU A 217 8.92 -23.37 -28.27
CA GLU A 217 7.52 -23.04 -28.00
C GLU A 217 7.06 -23.65 -26.67
N SER A 218 7.42 -24.92 -26.41
CA SER A 218 7.11 -25.57 -25.13
C SER A 218 7.78 -24.89 -23.93
N LEU A 219 9.01 -24.38 -24.08
CA LEU A 219 9.72 -23.67 -23.01
C LEU A 219 9.05 -22.32 -22.68
N ILE A 220 8.57 -21.60 -23.70
CA ILE A 220 7.87 -20.34 -23.53
C ILE A 220 6.47 -20.58 -22.95
N GLN A 221 5.73 -21.55 -23.50
CA GLN A 221 4.38 -21.88 -23.03
C GLN A 221 4.39 -22.34 -21.57
N SER A 222 5.39 -23.13 -21.18
CA SER A 222 5.58 -23.58 -19.80
C SER A 222 6.27 -22.52 -18.93
N GLN A 223 6.50 -21.30 -19.42
CA GLN A 223 7.16 -20.21 -18.68
C GLN A 223 8.53 -20.55 -18.09
N LEU A 224 9.25 -21.51 -18.67
CA LEU A 224 10.69 -21.71 -18.41
C LEU A 224 11.50 -20.54 -18.99
N LEU A 225 10.99 -19.99 -20.10
CA LEU A 225 11.43 -18.76 -20.73
C LEU A 225 10.34 -17.69 -20.61
N VAL A 226 10.71 -16.53 -20.09
CA VAL A 226 9.81 -15.39 -19.84
C VAL A 226 10.23 -14.22 -20.74
N SER A 227 9.26 -13.55 -21.35
CA SER A 227 9.52 -12.44 -22.27
C SER A 227 10.07 -11.20 -21.53
N GLU A 228 10.88 -10.41 -22.20
CA GLU A 228 11.33 -9.10 -21.70
C GLU A 228 10.19 -8.09 -21.48
N LEU A 229 9.02 -8.35 -22.08
CA LEU A 229 7.76 -7.63 -21.83
C LEU A 229 7.16 -7.92 -20.45
N ASP A 230 7.70 -8.88 -19.69
CA ASP A 230 7.22 -9.14 -18.34
C ASP A 230 7.31 -7.89 -17.45
N VAL A 231 6.42 -7.83 -16.48
CA VAL A 231 6.17 -6.64 -15.67
C VAL A 231 7.41 -6.20 -14.91
N ASN A 232 7.65 -4.89 -14.88
CA ASN A 232 8.59 -4.25 -13.97
C ASN A 232 7.83 -3.32 -13.00
N ILE A 233 8.18 -3.38 -11.73
CA ILE A 233 7.62 -2.53 -10.67
C ILE A 233 8.67 -1.62 -10.04
N THR A 234 9.94 -1.78 -10.42
CA THR A 234 11.02 -0.87 -10.06
C THR A 234 11.61 -0.26 -11.33
N GLY A 235 12.20 0.93 -11.18
CA GLY A 235 12.87 1.62 -12.28
C GLY A 235 11.92 2.41 -13.17
N GLU A 236 12.11 2.27 -14.48
CA GLU A 236 11.34 3.00 -15.51
C GLU A 236 9.84 2.66 -15.50
N ASP A 237 8.99 3.63 -15.88
CA ASP A 237 7.56 3.40 -16.05
C ASP A 237 7.28 2.27 -17.07
N TYR A 238 6.36 1.37 -16.72
CA TYR A 238 6.13 0.14 -17.49
C TYR A 238 5.56 0.40 -18.90
N LEU A 239 4.74 1.44 -19.09
CA LEU A 239 4.27 1.79 -20.43
C LEU A 239 5.43 2.29 -21.30
N ASN A 240 6.30 3.13 -20.74
CA ASN A 240 7.50 3.59 -21.44
C ASN A 240 8.43 2.42 -21.81
N LYS A 241 8.62 1.45 -20.90
CA LYS A 241 9.38 0.22 -21.18
C LYS A 241 8.77 -0.56 -22.35
N ILE A 242 7.45 -0.77 -22.37
CA ILE A 242 6.76 -1.47 -23.46
C ILE A 242 6.98 -0.73 -24.79
N ILE A 243 6.79 0.59 -24.81
CA ILE A 243 7.01 1.43 -26.00
C ILE A 243 8.46 1.30 -26.48
N ALA A 244 9.43 1.43 -25.58
CA ALA A 244 10.85 1.34 -25.90
C ALA A 244 11.24 -0.03 -26.49
N ILE A 245 10.71 -1.13 -25.94
CA ILE A 245 10.92 -2.47 -26.50
C ILE A 245 10.35 -2.54 -27.93
N LEU A 246 9.08 -2.18 -28.11
CA LEU A 246 8.40 -2.27 -29.41
C LEU A 246 9.05 -1.37 -30.47
N SER A 247 9.51 -0.16 -30.11
CA SER A 247 10.20 0.75 -31.03
C SER A 247 11.52 0.19 -31.58
N ASN A 248 12.14 -0.77 -30.90
CA ASN A 248 13.37 -1.43 -31.35
C ASN A 248 13.11 -2.67 -32.22
N LEU A 249 11.85 -3.05 -32.44
CA LEU A 249 11.48 -4.24 -33.22
C LEU A 249 11.13 -3.89 -34.67
N ASN A 250 11.32 -4.86 -35.57
CA ASN A 250 10.80 -4.79 -36.94
C ASN A 250 9.34 -5.27 -36.95
N LEU A 251 8.42 -4.33 -36.73
CA LEU A 251 6.99 -4.59 -36.59
C LEU A 251 6.24 -4.68 -37.93
N GLU A 252 5.22 -5.52 -37.99
CA GLU A 252 4.26 -5.52 -39.09
C GLU A 252 3.36 -4.27 -39.01
N ASN A 253 2.72 -3.89 -40.14
CA ASN A 253 1.92 -2.67 -40.23
C ASN A 253 0.84 -2.54 -39.15
N ASN A 254 0.19 -3.65 -38.76
CA ASN A 254 -0.85 -3.63 -37.74
C ASN A 254 -0.26 -3.37 -36.34
N THR A 255 0.86 -4.00 -36.01
CA THR A 255 1.55 -3.81 -34.72
C THR A 255 2.20 -2.43 -34.64
N SER A 256 2.71 -1.90 -35.76
CA SER A 256 3.20 -0.51 -35.83
C SER A 256 2.09 0.50 -35.53
N ARG A 257 0.86 0.30 -36.03
CA ARG A 257 -0.28 1.16 -35.69
C ARG A 257 -0.64 1.08 -34.21
N LEU A 258 -0.51 -0.11 -33.61
CA LEU A 258 -0.72 -0.28 -32.17
C LEU A 258 0.35 0.50 -31.38
N LEU A 259 1.63 0.42 -31.77
CA LEU A 259 2.70 1.22 -31.18
C LEU A 259 2.41 2.72 -31.28
N ASP A 260 1.96 3.20 -32.45
CA ASP A 260 1.55 4.61 -32.61
C ASP A 260 0.42 4.99 -31.65
N SER A 261 -0.56 4.11 -31.43
CA SER A 261 -1.62 4.30 -30.44
C SER A 261 -1.08 4.36 -29.01
N LEU A 262 -0.12 3.51 -28.64
CA LEU A 262 0.52 3.53 -27.32
C LEU A 262 1.34 4.83 -27.11
N CYS A 263 2.07 5.28 -28.12
CA CYS A 263 2.77 6.57 -28.10
C CYS A 263 1.79 7.73 -27.90
N LYS A 264 0.67 7.74 -28.64
CA LYS A 264 -0.39 8.75 -28.47
C LYS A 264 -1.00 8.74 -27.07
N ILE A 265 -1.24 7.56 -26.49
CA ILE A 265 -1.71 7.45 -25.11
C ILE A 265 -0.68 8.07 -24.16
N ASN A 266 0.60 7.74 -24.31
CA ASN A 266 1.67 8.30 -23.48
C ASN A 266 1.77 9.83 -23.59
N ASP A 267 1.62 10.38 -24.80
CA ASP A 267 1.60 11.83 -25.01
C ASP A 267 0.37 12.50 -24.40
N LEU A 268 -0.80 11.85 -24.46
CA LEU A 268 -2.02 12.33 -23.80
C LEU A 268 -1.90 12.31 -22.27
N LEU A 269 -1.28 11.28 -21.70
CA LEU A 269 -0.99 11.22 -20.25
C LEU A 269 -0.07 12.38 -19.82
N LYS A 270 1.02 12.61 -20.55
CA LYS A 270 1.91 13.76 -20.34
C LYS A 270 1.17 15.09 -20.47
N LYS A 271 0.26 15.21 -21.44
CA LYS A 271 -0.57 16.39 -21.65
C LYS A 271 -1.54 16.62 -20.49
N ILE A 272 -2.13 15.57 -19.92
CA ILE A 272 -2.99 15.65 -18.72
C ILE A 272 -2.21 16.21 -17.52
N ASP A 273 -0.94 15.79 -17.39
CA ASP A 273 -0.08 16.18 -16.27
C ASP A 273 0.51 17.60 -16.43
N MET A 274 0.80 18.04 -17.67
CA MET A 274 1.34 19.37 -17.97
C MET A 274 0.28 20.44 -18.25
N GLY A 275 -0.96 20.02 -18.55
CA GLY A 275 -1.96 20.82 -19.26
C GLY A 275 -2.95 21.59 -18.38
N THR A 276 -4.13 21.82 -18.96
CA THR A 276 -5.23 22.61 -18.38
C THR A 276 -5.84 21.95 -17.15
N PRO A 277 -6.40 22.74 -16.21
CA PRO A 277 -7.26 22.21 -15.16
C PRO A 277 -8.38 21.35 -15.76
N TYR A 278 -8.60 20.15 -15.20
CA TYR A 278 -9.75 19.26 -15.47
C TYR A 278 -9.84 18.68 -16.91
N PRO A 279 -8.82 17.93 -17.39
CA PRO A 279 -8.75 17.42 -18.77
C PRO A 279 -9.63 16.18 -19.03
N LEU A 280 -10.91 16.20 -18.61
CA LEU A 280 -11.86 15.09 -18.83
C LEU A 280 -11.97 14.67 -20.31
N THR A 281 -11.78 15.61 -21.24
CA THR A 281 -11.78 15.33 -22.68
C THR A 281 -10.57 14.49 -23.11
N ASP A 282 -9.40 14.70 -22.51
CA ASP A 282 -8.20 13.93 -22.84
C ASP A 282 -8.24 12.53 -22.21
N TYR A 283 -8.82 12.36 -21.01
CA TYR A 283 -9.11 11.01 -20.48
C TYR A 283 -10.02 10.22 -21.41
N ARG A 284 -11.10 10.84 -21.92
CA ARG A 284 -12.02 10.18 -22.87
C ARG A 284 -11.32 9.76 -24.15
N LYS A 285 -10.44 10.60 -24.71
CA LYS A 285 -9.63 10.22 -25.88
C LYS A 285 -8.76 8.99 -25.61
N ILE A 286 -8.17 8.88 -24.42
CA ILE A 286 -7.41 7.69 -24.04
C ILE A 286 -8.35 6.47 -23.98
N VAL A 287 -9.53 6.59 -23.38
CA VAL A 287 -10.54 5.51 -23.35
C VAL A 287 -10.95 5.09 -24.75
N ASP A 288 -11.18 6.05 -25.66
CA ASP A 288 -11.54 5.78 -27.06
C ASP A 288 -10.43 4.98 -27.76
N ILE A 289 -9.17 5.41 -27.63
CA ILE A 289 -8.02 4.68 -28.20
C ILE A 289 -7.90 3.28 -27.58
N VAL A 290 -8.04 3.15 -26.26
CA VAL A 290 -7.99 1.86 -25.55
C VAL A 290 -9.12 0.94 -25.99
N SER A 291 -10.30 1.47 -26.31
CA SER A 291 -11.44 0.69 -26.78
C SER A 291 -11.26 0.06 -28.16
N GLU A 292 -10.37 0.64 -28.98
CA GLU A 292 -9.99 0.09 -30.28
C GLU A 292 -8.93 -1.01 -30.18
N ILE A 293 -8.24 -1.12 -29.04
CA ILE A 293 -7.25 -2.17 -28.78
C ILE A 293 -8.01 -3.43 -28.31
N PRO A 294 -7.74 -4.62 -28.87
CA PRO A 294 -8.44 -5.86 -28.52
C PRO A 294 -7.99 -6.45 -27.18
N VAL A 295 -7.88 -5.61 -26.14
CA VAL A 295 -7.51 -5.97 -24.77
C VAL A 295 -8.67 -5.60 -23.85
N PRO A 296 -9.18 -6.54 -23.04
CA PRO A 296 -10.27 -6.24 -22.13
C PRO A 296 -9.81 -5.24 -21.06
N TYR A 297 -10.60 -4.19 -20.86
CA TYR A 297 -10.35 -3.19 -19.82
C TYR A 297 -11.58 -2.97 -18.94
N THR A 298 -11.36 -2.42 -17.75
CA THR A 298 -12.41 -1.91 -16.88
C THR A 298 -12.07 -0.45 -16.61
N GLU A 299 -12.97 0.47 -16.94
CA GLU A 299 -12.68 1.92 -16.84
C GLU A 299 -12.28 2.35 -15.41
N ASN A 300 -12.89 1.74 -14.38
CA ASN A 300 -12.53 1.95 -12.96
C ASN A 300 -11.08 1.56 -12.62
N TYR A 301 -10.42 0.78 -13.49
CA TYR A 301 -9.05 0.26 -13.34
C TYR A 301 -8.23 0.57 -14.59
N LEU A 302 -8.44 1.75 -15.19
CA LEU A 302 -7.66 2.20 -16.35
C LEU A 302 -6.60 3.23 -15.98
N PHE A 303 -6.91 4.13 -15.05
CA PHE A 303 -6.01 5.21 -14.63
C PHE A 303 -5.56 5.05 -13.18
N GLN A 304 -4.27 5.27 -12.95
CA GLN A 304 -3.70 5.56 -11.65
C GLN A 304 -3.28 7.03 -11.64
N VAL A 305 -3.77 7.78 -10.66
CA VAL A 305 -3.37 9.18 -10.45
C VAL A 305 -2.84 9.33 -9.03
N ASP A 306 -1.68 9.96 -8.92
CA ASP A 306 -1.14 10.44 -7.65
C ASP A 306 -1.01 11.98 -7.77
N ALA A 307 -1.42 12.71 -6.74
CA ALA A 307 -1.52 14.17 -6.78
C ALA A 307 -0.61 14.83 -5.75
N MET A 308 -0.10 16.03 -6.06
CA MET A 308 0.66 16.87 -5.15
C MET A 308 0.09 18.28 -5.14
N ARG A 309 0.21 18.97 -4.01
CA ARG A 309 -0.21 20.38 -3.89
C ARG A 309 0.98 21.24 -3.53
N LYS A 310 1.16 22.35 -4.25
CA LYS A 310 2.19 23.32 -3.90
C LYS A 310 1.81 24.11 -2.66
N SER A 311 2.82 24.54 -1.92
CA SER A 311 2.69 25.40 -0.75
C SER A 311 3.57 26.62 -0.89
N THR A 312 3.13 27.75 -0.36
CA THR A 312 4.02 28.92 -0.14
C THR A 312 4.91 28.66 1.07
N VAL A 313 4.38 28.03 2.11
CA VAL A 313 5.09 27.63 3.32
C VAL A 313 4.60 26.25 3.77
N ALA A 314 5.53 25.32 4.01
CA ALA A 314 5.23 24.02 4.61
C ALA A 314 6.36 23.64 5.57
N THR A 315 6.17 24.01 6.83
CA THR A 315 7.16 23.86 7.91
C THR A 315 6.58 23.14 9.10
N LEU A 316 7.36 22.24 9.68
CA LEU A 316 7.01 21.53 10.91
C LEU A 316 7.95 21.98 12.02
N GLY A 317 7.40 22.50 13.12
CA GLY A 317 8.16 23.06 14.23
C GLY A 317 8.97 22.02 15.01
N LYS A 318 10.12 22.43 15.56
CA LYS A 318 10.94 21.60 16.45
C LYS A 318 10.20 21.09 17.69
N SER A 319 9.18 21.83 18.16
CA SER A 319 8.30 21.38 19.26
C SER A 319 7.54 20.10 18.92
N VAL A 320 7.10 19.95 17.66
CA VAL A 320 6.43 18.71 17.19
C VAL A 320 7.41 17.54 17.20
N ILE A 321 8.65 17.77 16.74
CA ILE A 321 9.71 16.75 16.74
C ILE A 321 10.02 16.30 18.17
N ALA A 322 10.15 17.24 19.12
CA ALA A 322 10.40 16.93 20.51
C ALA A 322 9.28 16.07 21.13
N GLU A 323 8.02 16.38 20.80
CA GLU A 323 6.86 15.60 21.24
C GLU A 323 6.88 14.18 20.63
N LEU A 324 7.18 14.04 19.33
CA LEU A 324 7.34 12.72 18.68
C LEU A 324 8.49 11.91 19.32
N GLN A 325 9.61 12.54 19.64
CA GLN A 325 10.73 11.90 20.34
C GLN A 325 10.34 11.46 21.76
N SER A 326 9.52 12.25 22.45
CA SER A 326 8.94 11.88 23.76
C SER A 326 8.06 10.64 23.65
N VAL A 327 7.21 10.55 22.61
CA VAL A 327 6.39 9.36 22.32
C VAL A 327 7.26 8.15 21.98
N LEU A 328 8.34 8.32 21.21
CA LEU A 328 9.31 7.25 20.94
C LEU A 328 10.00 6.75 22.22
N SER A 329 10.40 7.67 23.10
CA SER A 329 10.95 7.34 24.43
C SER A 329 9.94 6.54 25.25
N PHE A 330 8.68 6.95 25.28
CA PHE A 330 7.60 6.20 25.93
C PHE A 330 7.46 4.77 25.40
N PHE A 331 7.42 4.58 24.08
CA PHE A 331 7.38 3.23 23.49
C PHE A 331 8.66 2.42 23.76
N SER A 332 9.83 3.06 23.88
CA SER A 332 11.07 2.38 24.25
C SER A 332 11.03 1.82 25.68
N LYS A 333 10.29 2.47 26.59
CA LYS A 333 10.08 2.05 27.98
C LYS A 333 9.03 0.95 28.12
N MET A 334 8.18 0.77 27.10
CA MET A 334 7.27 -0.37 27.05
C MET A 334 8.02 -1.67 26.74
N GLY A 335 7.70 -2.72 27.50
CA GLY A 335 8.27 -4.05 27.33
C GLY A 335 7.96 -4.66 25.96
N GLU A 336 8.80 -5.61 25.54
CA GLU A 336 8.57 -6.36 24.30
C GLU A 336 7.28 -7.18 24.40
N MET A 337 6.33 -6.91 23.50
CA MET A 337 5.28 -7.89 23.23
C MET A 337 5.88 -9.02 22.39
N LYS A 338 6.22 -10.13 23.02
CA LYS A 338 6.68 -11.34 22.32
C LYS A 338 5.48 -12.06 21.72
N TYR A 339 5.23 -11.82 20.43
CA TYR A 339 4.36 -12.66 19.62
C TYR A 339 5.21 -13.74 18.95
N LEU A 340 4.80 -15.01 19.05
CA LEU A 340 5.35 -16.07 18.22
C LEU A 340 4.95 -15.80 16.77
N SER A 341 5.90 -15.34 15.96
CA SER A 341 5.67 -15.06 14.55
C SER A 341 5.71 -16.33 13.70
N SER A 342 5.14 -16.29 12.49
CA SER A 342 5.32 -17.36 11.50
C SER A 342 6.80 -17.66 11.23
N LEU A 343 7.66 -16.64 11.31
CA LEU A 343 9.10 -16.77 11.16
C LEU A 343 9.75 -17.50 12.35
N ASP A 344 9.29 -17.28 13.58
CA ASP A 344 9.79 -18.00 14.77
C ASP A 344 9.46 -19.49 14.72
N ASN A 345 8.23 -19.82 14.30
CA ASN A 345 7.81 -21.21 14.09
C ASN A 345 8.65 -21.87 13.00
N PHE A 346 8.82 -21.19 11.87
CA PHE A 346 9.66 -21.69 10.78
C PHE A 346 11.13 -21.85 11.18
N ARG A 347 11.71 -20.90 11.93
CA ARG A 347 13.08 -21.02 12.46
C ARG A 347 13.24 -22.29 13.30
N SER A 348 12.27 -22.56 14.18
CA SER A 348 12.31 -23.72 15.07
C SER A 348 12.27 -25.02 14.27
N ALA A 349 11.35 -25.12 13.30
CA ALA A 349 11.27 -26.25 12.36
C ALA A 349 12.53 -26.39 11.49
N PHE A 350 13.12 -25.27 11.06
CA PHE A 350 14.36 -25.25 10.27
C PHE A 350 15.52 -25.83 11.06
N TYR A 351 15.69 -25.40 12.31
CA TYR A 351 16.76 -25.90 13.16
C TYR A 351 16.56 -27.38 13.52
N GLU A 352 15.32 -27.82 13.79
CA GLU A 352 15.02 -29.22 14.06
C GLU A 352 15.38 -30.13 12.87
N ARG A 353 15.16 -29.66 11.64
CA ARG A 353 15.41 -30.46 10.43
C ARG A 353 16.84 -30.37 9.90
N TYR A 354 17.44 -29.18 9.92
CA TYR A 354 18.70 -28.90 9.24
C TYR A 354 19.82 -28.47 10.19
N GLU A 355 19.54 -28.29 11.49
CA GLU A 355 20.49 -27.78 12.48
C GLU A 355 21.16 -26.48 11.99
N GLU A 356 22.49 -26.39 12.07
CA GLU A 356 23.26 -25.24 11.58
C GLU A 356 23.66 -25.34 10.10
N ARG A 357 23.18 -26.37 9.39
CA ARG A 357 23.51 -26.58 7.98
C ARG A 357 22.99 -25.42 7.14
N GLU A 358 23.78 -25.06 6.13
CA GLU A 358 23.36 -24.13 5.10
C GLU A 358 22.68 -24.87 3.93
N VAL A 359 21.47 -24.46 3.58
CA VAL A 359 20.57 -25.11 2.61
C VAL A 359 20.06 -24.06 1.61
N PRO A 360 19.89 -24.38 0.30
CA PRO A 360 19.29 -23.44 -0.65
C PRO A 360 17.90 -22.95 -0.18
N LEU A 361 17.64 -21.65 -0.29
CA LEU A 361 16.40 -21.04 0.20
C LEU A 361 15.17 -21.69 -0.44
N ALA A 362 15.17 -21.85 -1.77
CA ALA A 362 14.06 -22.47 -2.49
C ALA A 362 13.73 -23.87 -1.97
N MET A 363 14.75 -24.69 -1.70
CA MET A 363 14.59 -26.05 -1.20
C MET A 363 14.03 -26.07 0.23
N ALA A 364 14.45 -25.14 1.09
CA ALA A 364 13.93 -25.05 2.45
C ALA A 364 12.45 -24.63 2.50
N LEU A 365 12.03 -23.78 1.56
CA LEU A 365 10.67 -23.23 1.46
C LEU A 365 9.72 -24.06 0.59
N ASP A 366 10.22 -25.03 -0.19
CA ASP A 366 9.36 -25.95 -0.94
C ASP A 366 8.60 -26.88 0.02
N SER A 367 7.30 -27.08 -0.21
CA SER A 367 6.43 -27.88 0.66
C SER A 367 6.67 -29.38 0.56
N GLU A 368 7.15 -29.88 -0.59
CA GLU A 368 7.40 -31.29 -0.85
C GLU A 368 8.81 -31.71 -0.41
N LEU A 369 9.80 -30.85 -0.66
CA LEU A 369 11.21 -31.11 -0.39
C LEU A 369 11.68 -30.57 0.96
N GLY A 370 11.07 -29.48 1.41
CA GLY A 370 11.47 -28.68 2.57
C GLY A 370 10.39 -28.60 3.62
N ILE A 371 10.35 -27.46 4.32
CA ILE A 371 9.44 -27.21 5.45
C ILE A 371 8.15 -26.52 4.97
N GLY A 372 8.21 -25.80 3.84
CA GLY A 372 7.15 -24.88 3.45
C GLY A 372 7.14 -23.59 4.27
N TYR A 373 6.43 -22.57 3.78
CA TYR A 373 6.21 -21.33 4.55
C TYR A 373 4.82 -20.74 4.30
N PRO A 374 4.05 -20.39 5.36
CA PRO A 374 4.33 -20.59 6.78
C PRO A 374 4.37 -22.07 7.20
N ALA A 375 5.20 -22.40 8.18
CA ALA A 375 5.32 -23.77 8.69
C ALA A 375 4.00 -24.28 9.29
N GLY A 376 3.62 -25.52 8.95
CA GLY A 376 2.47 -26.22 9.56
C GLY A 376 1.08 -25.72 9.14
N HIS A 377 0.97 -24.90 8.08
CA HIS A 377 -0.33 -24.35 7.65
C HIS A 377 -0.98 -25.04 6.46
N GLY A 378 -0.38 -26.04 5.81
CA GLY A 378 -0.93 -26.64 4.58
C GLY A 378 -1.02 -25.68 3.38
N ILE A 379 -0.93 -24.36 3.61
CA ILE A 379 -0.78 -23.25 2.65
C ILE A 379 0.60 -23.31 1.93
N GLY A 380 1.50 -24.20 2.36
CA GLY A 380 2.74 -24.45 1.64
C GLY A 380 2.51 -25.11 0.28
N ASP A 381 1.40 -25.83 0.10
CA ASP A 381 1.02 -26.37 -1.20
C ASP A 381 0.34 -25.29 -2.05
N ILE A 382 1.04 -24.89 -3.10
CA ILE A 382 0.47 -24.10 -4.19
C ILE A 382 -0.45 -25.05 -4.98
N SER A 383 -1.69 -25.23 -4.51
CA SER A 383 -2.66 -26.16 -5.08
C SER A 383 -3.88 -25.41 -5.62
N PRO A 384 -4.25 -25.59 -6.91
CA PRO A 384 -5.39 -24.92 -7.54
C PRO A 384 -6.74 -25.15 -6.84
N ILE A 385 -6.86 -26.26 -6.08
CA ILE A 385 -8.07 -26.64 -5.34
C ILE A 385 -8.17 -25.87 -4.02
N VAL A 386 -7.04 -25.61 -3.37
CA VAL A 386 -7.00 -24.97 -2.04
C VAL A 386 -6.97 -23.45 -2.15
N ASP A 387 -6.33 -22.90 -3.19
CA ASP A 387 -6.23 -21.44 -3.40
C ASP A 387 -7.59 -20.75 -3.67
N ASN A 388 -8.60 -21.51 -4.10
CA ASN A 388 -9.97 -21.00 -4.29
C ASN A 388 -10.83 -21.07 -3.02
N LEU A 389 -10.35 -21.71 -1.95
CA LEU A 389 -11.02 -21.68 -0.66
C LEU A 389 -10.66 -20.36 0.02
N ILE A 390 -11.64 -19.43 0.07
CA ILE A 390 -11.62 -18.34 1.04
C ILE A 390 -11.83 -19.01 2.41
N LEU A 391 -10.74 -19.56 2.95
CA LEU A 391 -10.74 -20.02 4.34
C LEU A 391 -10.94 -18.76 5.19
N PRO A 392 -11.89 -18.77 6.14
CA PRO A 392 -12.00 -17.67 7.08
C PRO A 392 -10.62 -17.50 7.70
N VAL A 393 -10.10 -16.28 7.71
CA VAL A 393 -8.88 -15.95 8.44
C VAL A 393 -9.15 -16.40 9.87
N GLN A 394 -8.67 -17.57 10.25
CA GLN A 394 -8.63 -17.95 11.64
C GLN A 394 -7.77 -16.85 12.26
N LYS A 395 -8.39 -15.98 13.06
CA LYS A 395 -7.67 -15.14 14.02
C LYS A 395 -6.71 -16.12 14.67
N GLN A 396 -5.41 -16.04 14.35
CA GLN A 396 -4.42 -16.88 14.98
C GLN A 396 -4.65 -16.68 16.47
N GLN A 397 -5.16 -17.71 17.16
CA GLN A 397 -5.08 -17.79 18.60
C GLN A 397 -3.60 -18.01 18.91
N THR A 398 -2.86 -16.92 18.79
CA THR A 398 -1.54 -16.81 19.36
C THR A 398 -1.75 -17.01 20.84
N VAL A 399 -1.18 -18.08 21.39
CA VAL A 399 -1.05 -18.24 22.83
C VAL A 399 -0.16 -17.10 23.30
N LYS A 400 -0.78 -16.02 23.75
CA LYS A 400 -0.11 -14.80 24.18
C LYS A 400 0.36 -14.99 25.61
N ALA A 401 1.64 -14.73 25.86
CA ALA A 401 2.09 -14.36 27.19
C ALA A 401 1.49 -12.98 27.52
N THR A 402 0.28 -12.97 28.09
CA THR A 402 -0.32 -11.79 28.69
C THR A 402 0.48 -11.42 29.92
N THR A 403 1.00 -10.20 29.98
CA THR A 403 0.79 -9.24 31.08
C THR A 403 1.70 -8.03 30.92
N ASN A 404 1.09 -6.86 30.63
CA ASN A 404 1.41 -5.56 31.24
C ASN A 404 0.56 -4.44 30.62
N VAL A 405 0.46 -4.34 29.29
CA VAL A 405 -0.28 -3.24 28.63
C VAL A 405 -1.80 -3.36 28.74
N PRO A 406 -2.46 -4.49 28.38
CA PRO A 406 -3.92 -4.61 28.53
C PRO A 406 -4.37 -4.48 29.99
N THR A 407 -3.59 -5.02 30.92
CA THR A 407 -3.84 -4.90 32.36
C THR A 407 -3.69 -3.47 32.85
N LEU A 408 -2.67 -2.73 32.38
CA LEU A 408 -2.50 -1.30 32.68
C LEU A 408 -3.69 -0.49 32.15
N LEU A 409 -4.09 -0.71 30.90
CA LEU A 409 -5.24 -0.04 30.28
C LEU A 409 -6.54 -0.35 31.02
N LEU A 410 -6.77 -1.61 31.41
CA LEU A 410 -7.95 -1.99 32.19
C LEU A 410 -7.97 -1.29 33.56
N LYS A 411 -6.84 -1.24 34.27
CA LYS A 411 -6.75 -0.51 35.55
C LYS A 411 -7.05 0.97 35.39
N ARG A 412 -6.53 1.61 34.35
CA ARG A 412 -6.79 3.03 34.04
C ARG A 412 -8.25 3.26 33.66
N LEU A 413 -8.83 2.37 32.86
CA LEU A 413 -10.23 2.42 32.49
C LEU A 413 -11.14 2.40 33.73
N LEU A 414 -10.92 1.49 34.67
CA LEU A 414 -11.71 1.42 35.91
C LEU A 414 -11.65 2.72 36.71
N LYS A 415 -10.44 3.29 36.84
CA LYS A 415 -10.24 4.58 37.54
C LYS A 415 -10.96 5.74 36.86
N VAL A 416 -10.86 5.84 35.54
CA VAL A 416 -11.50 6.90 34.75
C VAL A 416 -13.03 6.82 34.84
N VAL A 417 -13.58 5.59 34.85
CA VAL A 417 -15.01 5.35 35.08
C VAL A 417 -15.45 5.76 36.50
N GLU A 418 -14.64 5.49 37.53
CA GLU A 418 -14.91 5.93 38.91
C GLU A 418 -14.89 7.45 39.05
N GLU A 419 -13.96 8.12 38.36
CA GLU A 419 -13.77 9.58 38.41
C GLU A 419 -14.74 10.34 37.49
N GLY A 420 -15.46 9.65 36.60
CA GLY A 420 -16.39 10.26 35.64
C GLY A 420 -15.68 11.10 34.57
N VAL A 421 -14.43 10.77 34.26
CA VAL A 421 -13.62 11.43 33.22
C VAL A 421 -13.73 10.62 31.93
N ASP A 422 -13.58 11.25 30.76
CA ASP A 422 -13.70 10.58 29.45
C ASP A 422 -12.35 10.32 28.75
N GLU A 423 -11.23 10.52 29.46
CA GLU A 423 -9.88 10.33 28.93
C GLU A 423 -8.92 9.64 29.91
N ILE A 424 -8.01 8.82 29.35
CA ILE A 424 -6.86 8.23 30.05
C ILE A 424 -5.62 9.03 29.67
N VAL A 425 -5.06 9.76 30.63
CA VAL A 425 -3.82 10.53 30.45
C VAL A 425 -2.66 9.82 31.14
N PHE A 426 -1.59 9.59 30.38
CA PHE A 426 -0.29 9.16 30.86
C PHE A 426 0.66 10.36 30.89
N HIS A 427 1.22 10.65 32.06
CA HIS A 427 2.17 11.74 32.22
C HIS A 427 3.62 11.22 32.13
N PRO A 428 4.54 11.92 31.46
CA PRO A 428 5.94 11.49 31.33
C PRO A 428 6.62 11.15 32.67
N GLU A 429 6.27 11.88 33.73
CA GLU A 429 6.81 11.73 35.08
C GLU A 429 6.57 10.33 35.65
N GLU A 430 5.46 9.69 35.26
CA GLU A 430 5.10 8.33 35.67
C GLU A 430 6.08 7.27 35.15
N PHE A 431 6.81 7.60 34.08
CA PHE A 431 7.74 6.70 33.40
C PHE A 431 9.21 7.09 33.61
N ASN A 432 9.51 8.01 34.54
CA ASN A 432 10.90 8.43 34.82
C ASN A 432 11.76 7.33 35.44
N SER A 433 11.15 6.40 36.19
CA SER A 433 11.85 5.26 36.80
C SER A 433 12.03 4.06 35.87
N VAL A 434 11.38 4.07 34.70
CA VAL A 434 11.43 2.97 33.74
C VAL A 434 12.56 3.25 32.73
N PRO A 435 13.61 2.40 32.66
CA PRO A 435 14.71 2.60 31.73
C PRO A 435 14.24 2.42 30.29
N GLU A 436 14.78 3.24 29.39
CA GLU A 436 14.56 3.10 27.96
C GLU A 436 15.21 1.81 27.42
N ASN A 437 14.46 1.04 26.63
CA ASN A 437 14.97 -0.14 25.94
C ASN A 437 14.83 0.01 24.42
N TRP A 438 15.91 0.46 23.79
CA TRP A 438 16.03 0.64 22.34
C TRP A 438 16.43 -0.65 21.59
N ASN A 439 16.55 -1.79 22.28
CA ASN A 439 16.85 -3.05 21.63
C ASN A 439 15.72 -3.47 20.69
N GLY A 440 16.09 -4.00 19.53
CA GLY A 440 15.15 -4.42 18.49
C GLY A 440 14.55 -3.27 17.67
N PHE A 441 14.75 -1.99 18.00
CA PHE A 441 14.30 -0.92 17.12
C PHE A 441 15.02 -0.98 15.76
N PRO A 442 14.31 -0.69 14.65
CA PRO A 442 14.91 -0.68 13.31
C PRO A 442 15.92 0.46 13.17
N GLU A 443 16.73 0.39 12.11
CA GLU A 443 17.74 1.39 11.78
C GLU A 443 17.10 2.75 11.47
N THR A 444 15.95 2.73 10.80
CA THR A 444 15.09 3.87 10.54
C THR A 444 13.64 3.48 10.79
N LEU A 445 12.81 4.46 11.14
CA LEU A 445 11.37 4.29 11.31
C LEU A 445 10.64 5.56 10.87
N TYR A 446 9.36 5.43 10.54
CA TYR A 446 8.50 6.59 10.29
C TYR A 446 7.57 6.81 11.50
N ALA A 447 7.14 8.06 11.68
CA ALA A 447 6.01 8.44 12.51
C ALA A 447 4.96 9.13 11.64
N MET A 448 3.76 8.55 11.56
CA MET A 448 2.61 9.11 10.86
C MET A 448 1.61 9.65 11.89
N PHE A 449 1.26 10.92 11.78
CA PHE A 449 0.44 11.62 12.77
C PHE A 449 -0.34 12.76 12.13
N GLN A 450 -1.27 13.33 12.89
CA GLN A 450 -1.92 14.60 12.56
C GLN A 450 -1.49 15.65 13.59
N VAL A 451 -1.32 16.89 13.15
CA VAL A 451 -0.92 18.00 14.02
C VAL A 451 -2.01 19.08 14.06
N MET A 452 -2.26 19.60 15.25
CA MET A 452 -3.20 20.68 15.53
C MET A 452 -2.55 21.73 16.44
N GLU A 453 -3.10 22.93 16.44
CA GLU A 453 -2.78 23.92 17.47
C GLU A 453 -3.37 23.43 18.81
N GLY A 454 -2.53 23.34 19.83
CA GLY A 454 -2.95 22.97 21.18
C GLY A 454 -2.90 24.15 22.15
N GLU A 455 -3.24 23.87 23.41
CA GLU A 455 -3.30 24.89 24.45
C GLU A 455 -1.93 25.55 24.71
N ASN A 456 -1.94 26.86 24.95
CA ASN A 456 -0.75 27.66 25.26
C ASN A 456 0.37 27.59 24.20
N GLY A 457 0.02 27.29 22.95
CA GLY A 457 0.97 27.21 21.83
C GLY A 457 1.76 25.90 21.73
N ASN A 458 1.44 24.90 22.57
CA ASN A 458 2.00 23.55 22.42
C ASN A 458 1.27 22.78 21.32
N PRO A 459 1.97 21.98 20.49
CA PRO A 459 1.29 21.18 19.47
C PRO A 459 0.51 20.03 20.09
N LEU A 460 -0.71 19.80 19.60
CA LEU A 460 -1.49 18.60 19.89
C LEU A 460 -1.27 17.60 18.74
N LEU A 461 -0.76 16.40 19.05
CA LEU A 461 -0.50 15.37 18.05
C LEU A 461 -1.50 14.23 18.17
N TYR A 462 -2.00 13.72 17.05
CA TYR A 462 -2.65 12.41 17.01
C TYR A 462 -1.76 11.41 16.28
N ILE A 463 -1.20 10.47 17.03
CA ILE A 463 -0.28 9.45 16.51
C ILE A 463 -1.07 8.31 15.89
N LYS A 464 -1.09 8.24 14.56
CA LYS A 464 -1.77 7.17 13.82
C LYS A 464 -0.94 5.88 13.81
N SER A 465 0.35 6.00 13.52
CA SER A 465 1.26 4.86 13.56
C SER A 465 2.72 5.30 13.65
N ILE A 466 3.51 4.47 14.32
CA ILE A 466 4.97 4.59 14.32
C ILE A 466 5.52 3.20 14.01
N GLY A 467 6.49 3.10 13.11
CA GLY A 467 7.14 1.84 12.80
C GLY A 467 7.71 1.75 11.40
N GLY A 468 7.57 0.56 10.81
CA GLY A 468 8.13 0.20 9.51
C GLY A 468 9.43 -0.60 9.62
N GLY A 469 9.73 -1.36 8.55
CA GLY A 469 11.05 -1.94 8.33
C GLY A 469 12.04 -0.89 7.81
N SER A 470 11.53 0.20 7.23
CA SER A 470 12.24 1.35 6.70
C SER A 470 11.39 2.60 6.90
N ALA A 471 12.01 3.75 7.17
CA ALA A 471 11.30 5.03 7.22
C ALA A 471 10.69 5.44 5.86
N ALA A 472 11.16 4.85 4.75
CA ALA A 472 10.66 5.14 3.41
C ALA A 472 9.44 4.29 2.99
N ASN A 473 8.96 3.36 3.83
CA ASN A 473 7.85 2.46 3.51
C ASN A 473 6.60 3.17 2.96
N LEU A 474 6.24 4.33 3.52
CA LEU A 474 5.05 5.10 3.14
C LEU A 474 5.32 6.20 2.09
N LEU A 475 6.58 6.33 1.66
CA LEU A 475 7.07 7.46 0.85
C LEU A 475 7.46 7.03 -0.57
N SER A 476 8.02 5.83 -0.72
CA SER A 476 8.65 5.35 -1.95
C SER A 476 7.78 5.41 -3.22
N ARG A 477 6.47 5.18 -3.09
CA ARG A 477 5.54 5.28 -4.22
C ARG A 477 5.45 6.70 -4.78
N PHE A 478 5.66 7.73 -3.95
CA PHE A 478 5.38 9.13 -4.29
C PHE A 478 6.61 9.90 -4.81
N THR A 479 7.77 9.25 -4.94
CA THR A 479 9.02 9.91 -5.37
C THR A 479 8.91 10.56 -6.76
N HIS A 480 8.04 10.03 -7.62
CA HIS A 480 7.79 10.54 -8.97
C HIS A 480 7.02 11.88 -8.99
N LEU A 481 6.44 12.32 -7.86
CA LEU A 481 5.71 13.59 -7.78
C LEU A 481 6.65 14.79 -7.64
N ASP A 482 7.72 14.65 -6.85
CA ASP A 482 8.67 15.74 -6.56
C ASP A 482 10.09 15.16 -6.37
N PRO A 483 11.10 15.65 -7.10
CA PRO A 483 12.50 15.21 -6.94
C PRO A 483 13.03 15.28 -5.50
N GLN A 484 12.51 16.19 -4.66
CA GLN A 484 12.91 16.26 -3.26
C GLN A 484 12.39 15.08 -2.43
N MET A 485 11.27 14.45 -2.82
CA MET A 485 10.82 13.21 -2.19
C MET A 485 11.74 12.04 -2.56
N GLU A 486 12.19 11.99 -3.82
CA GLU A 486 13.19 11.01 -4.26
C GLU A 486 14.50 11.17 -3.48
N GLU A 487 14.96 12.41 -3.30
CA GLU A 487 16.13 12.72 -2.48
C GLU A 487 15.97 12.25 -1.04
N LEU A 488 14.82 12.52 -0.39
CA LEU A 488 14.54 12.05 0.97
C LEU A 488 14.56 10.52 1.06
N VAL A 489 13.93 9.81 0.12
CA VAL A 489 13.92 8.35 0.08
C VAL A 489 15.33 7.79 -0.13
N ARG A 490 16.14 8.42 -0.99
CA ARG A 490 17.54 8.07 -1.20
C ARG A 490 18.36 8.26 0.07
N SER A 491 18.25 9.40 0.74
CA SER A 491 18.96 9.67 2.00
C SER A 491 18.57 8.68 3.12
N ILE A 492 17.30 8.26 3.19
CA ILE A 492 16.87 7.20 4.11
C ILE A 492 17.58 5.88 3.77
N SER A 493 17.62 5.50 2.49
CA SER A 493 18.25 4.26 2.02
C SER A 493 19.77 4.24 2.26
N GLU A 494 20.44 5.36 2.00
CA GLU A 494 21.87 5.57 2.30
C GLU A 494 22.12 5.42 3.80
N LYS A 495 21.30 6.07 4.63
CA LYS A 495 21.45 5.99 6.09
C LYS A 495 21.25 4.59 6.64
N GLU A 496 20.30 3.84 6.09
CA GLU A 496 20.12 2.43 6.44
C GLU A 496 21.33 1.57 6.05
N SER A 497 21.92 1.84 4.88
CA SER A 497 23.11 1.15 4.40
C SER A 497 24.34 1.45 5.27
N GLU A 498 24.50 2.68 5.77
CA GLU A 498 25.52 3.03 6.75
C GLU A 498 25.33 2.29 8.09
N LEU A 499 24.09 2.12 8.54
CA LEU A 499 23.75 1.50 9.81
C LEU A 499 23.85 -0.04 9.78
N VAL A 500 23.72 -0.65 8.61
CA VAL A 500 23.84 -2.10 8.41
C VAL A 500 25.25 -2.45 7.93
N THR A 501 26.13 -2.76 8.88
CA THR A 501 27.57 -3.00 8.60
C THR A 501 27.93 -4.43 8.23
N ASP A 502 27.04 -5.41 8.48
CA ASP A 502 27.33 -6.85 8.35
C ASP A 502 26.52 -7.52 7.22
N GLY A 503 26.44 -6.89 6.05
CA GLY A 503 25.79 -7.48 4.88
C GLY A 503 25.30 -6.47 3.87
N ILE A 504 24.42 -6.93 2.99
CA ILE A 504 23.83 -6.14 1.90
C ILE A 504 22.34 -6.02 2.16
N LEU A 505 21.82 -4.79 2.14
CA LEU A 505 20.39 -4.54 2.06
C LEU A 505 19.95 -4.70 0.62
N ALA A 506 19.02 -5.62 0.37
CA ALA A 506 18.52 -5.89 -0.97
C ALA A 506 17.01 -5.65 -1.04
N GLU A 507 16.57 -4.92 -2.05
CA GLU A 507 15.16 -4.59 -2.25
C GLU A 507 14.40 -5.80 -2.80
N ILE A 508 13.26 -6.13 -2.21
CA ILE A 508 12.41 -7.23 -2.68
C ILE A 508 11.56 -6.72 -3.84
N VAL A 509 11.72 -7.33 -5.01
CA VAL A 509 10.98 -6.98 -6.24
C VAL A 509 10.15 -8.18 -6.66
N HIS A 510 8.83 -8.07 -6.43
CA HIS A 510 7.85 -9.10 -6.76
C HIS A 510 6.47 -8.48 -6.97
N LEU A 511 5.73 -8.95 -7.97
CA LEU A 511 4.33 -8.59 -8.20
C LEU A 511 3.40 -9.77 -7.84
N PRO A 512 2.72 -9.73 -6.66
CA PRO A 512 1.81 -10.79 -6.24
C PRO A 512 0.49 -10.78 -7.01
N GLY A 513 0.02 -9.59 -7.41
CA GLY A 513 -1.18 -9.42 -8.22
C GLY A 513 -1.15 -8.08 -8.93
N SER A 514 -1.77 -7.98 -10.10
CA SER A 514 -1.56 -6.86 -11.02
C SER A 514 -1.93 -5.50 -10.40
N ARG A 515 -3.07 -5.36 -9.71
CA ARG A 515 -3.44 -4.09 -9.05
C ARG A 515 -2.52 -3.67 -7.90
N VAL A 516 -1.87 -4.63 -7.25
CA VAL A 516 -0.91 -4.32 -6.17
C VAL A 516 0.31 -3.58 -6.73
N GLY A 517 0.60 -3.74 -8.03
CA GLY A 517 1.67 -3.03 -8.71
C GLY A 517 1.55 -1.50 -8.63
N ASN A 518 0.33 -0.96 -8.56
CA ASN A 518 0.11 0.48 -8.36
C ASN A 518 0.66 0.98 -7.01
N ILE A 519 0.72 0.10 -6.00
CA ILE A 519 1.27 0.37 -4.66
C ILE A 519 2.77 0.08 -4.60
N LEU A 520 3.23 -0.90 -5.38
CA LEU A 520 4.61 -1.36 -5.38
C LEU A 520 5.52 -0.56 -6.33
N SER A 521 4.97 0.11 -7.34
CA SER A 521 5.73 0.91 -8.29
C SER A 521 6.56 1.98 -7.58
N ARG A 522 7.89 1.94 -7.76
CA ARG A 522 8.85 2.84 -7.10
C ARG A 522 10.18 2.88 -7.88
N PRO A 523 11.05 3.88 -7.71
CA PRO A 523 12.37 3.90 -8.34
C PRO A 523 13.28 2.80 -7.76
N HIS A 524 14.47 2.62 -8.32
CA HIS A 524 15.51 1.83 -7.67
C HIS A 524 15.99 2.53 -6.39
N ILE A 525 15.65 1.98 -5.23
CA ILE A 525 15.97 2.57 -3.92
C ILE A 525 17.31 2.07 -3.39
N ARG A 526 17.70 0.84 -3.76
CA ARG A 526 18.91 0.17 -3.28
C ARG A 526 19.73 -0.35 -4.44
N GLU A 527 21.02 -0.52 -4.17
CA GLU A 527 21.98 -1.03 -5.15
C GLU A 527 21.65 -2.46 -5.62
N HIS A 528 21.05 -3.29 -4.76
CA HIS A 528 20.75 -4.69 -5.05
C HIS A 528 19.25 -4.99 -4.96
N GLU A 529 18.75 -5.85 -5.86
CA GLU A 529 17.35 -6.28 -5.91
C GLU A 529 17.25 -7.80 -5.88
N ILE A 530 16.40 -8.33 -4.99
CA ILE A 530 15.94 -9.72 -5.00
C ILE A 530 14.76 -9.82 -5.95
N VAL A 531 14.99 -10.33 -7.15
CA VAL A 531 13.99 -10.33 -8.23
C VAL A 531 13.25 -11.67 -8.25
N TYR A 532 11.91 -11.63 -8.17
CA TYR A 532 11.08 -12.84 -8.10
C TYR A 532 9.74 -12.68 -8.86
N LEU A 533 9.55 -13.44 -9.93
CA LEU A 533 8.34 -13.42 -10.81
C LEU A 533 8.01 -12.03 -11.39
N THR A 534 9.06 -11.29 -11.73
CA THR A 534 9.02 -9.96 -12.33
C THR A 534 10.38 -9.68 -12.97
N SER A 535 10.50 -8.56 -13.67
CA SER A 535 11.73 -8.08 -14.26
C SER A 535 12.31 -6.88 -13.51
N SER A 536 13.60 -6.66 -13.70
CA SER A 536 14.36 -5.50 -13.21
C SER A 536 15.35 -5.10 -14.30
N ASP A 537 15.50 -3.79 -14.50
CA ASP A 537 16.41 -3.11 -15.41
C ASP A 537 17.76 -2.75 -14.77
N LEU A 538 18.01 -3.14 -13.51
CA LEU A 538 19.34 -3.05 -12.92
C LEU A 538 20.37 -3.89 -13.70
N PRO A 539 21.68 -3.59 -13.55
CA PRO A 539 22.73 -4.46 -14.06
C PRO A 539 22.67 -5.88 -13.46
N GLU A 540 23.07 -6.89 -14.23
CA GLU A 540 23.06 -8.29 -13.80
C GLU A 540 23.95 -8.58 -12.57
N ALA A 541 24.96 -7.74 -12.33
CA ALA A 541 25.79 -7.83 -11.12
C ALA A 541 24.98 -7.58 -9.84
N ASN A 542 23.94 -6.76 -9.94
CA ASN A 542 23.15 -6.21 -8.85
C ASN A 542 21.85 -6.98 -8.58
N LYS A 543 21.48 -7.90 -9.47
CA LYS A 543 20.32 -8.79 -9.29
C LYS A 543 20.70 -10.01 -8.45
N ILE A 544 19.84 -10.33 -7.50
CA ILE A 544 19.93 -11.50 -6.64
C ILE A 544 18.73 -12.40 -6.96
N TYR A 545 19.00 -13.60 -7.45
CA TYR A 545 17.97 -14.60 -7.73
C TYR A 545 17.80 -15.56 -6.56
N ILE A 546 16.66 -16.24 -6.53
CA ILE A 546 16.34 -17.18 -5.46
C ILE A 546 17.31 -18.36 -5.42
N ASP A 547 17.82 -18.81 -6.57
CA ASP A 547 18.77 -19.90 -6.63
C ASP A 547 20.13 -19.55 -6.03
N ASP A 548 20.49 -18.27 -5.95
CA ASP A 548 21.70 -17.75 -5.33
C ASP A 548 21.61 -17.69 -3.79
N LEU A 549 20.39 -17.66 -3.25
CA LEU A 549 20.13 -17.49 -1.83
C LEU A 549 20.25 -18.81 -1.05
N MET A 550 21.03 -18.75 0.03
CA MET A 550 21.25 -19.84 0.97
C MET A 550 20.75 -19.43 2.36
N LEU A 551 20.14 -20.37 3.05
CA LEU A 551 19.57 -20.20 4.38
C LEU A 551 20.29 -21.09 5.39
N SER A 552 20.60 -20.54 6.56
CA SER A 552 21.10 -21.30 7.71
C SER A 552 20.50 -20.76 9.00
N CYS A 553 20.52 -21.54 10.07
CA CYS A 553 20.18 -21.07 11.41
C CYS A 553 21.46 -21.06 12.27
N ARG A 554 21.95 -19.88 12.65
CA ARG A 554 23.18 -19.72 13.45
C ARG A 554 22.91 -18.83 14.65
N GLY A 555 23.31 -19.27 15.85
CA GLY A 555 23.09 -18.49 17.08
C GLY A 555 21.61 -18.18 17.34
N GLY A 556 20.70 -19.11 16.98
CA GLY A 556 19.25 -18.94 17.15
C GLY A 556 18.60 -17.94 16.19
N ARG A 557 19.26 -17.59 15.07
CA ARG A 557 18.75 -16.68 14.04
C ARG A 557 18.90 -17.27 12.65
N LEU A 558 17.91 -17.00 11.80
CA LEU A 558 17.99 -17.30 10.37
C LEU A 558 18.95 -16.31 9.70
N VAL A 559 19.88 -16.83 8.91
CA VAL A 559 20.87 -16.07 8.15
C VAL A 559 20.69 -16.39 6.68
N LEU A 560 20.40 -15.37 5.89
CA LEU A 560 20.32 -15.44 4.44
C LEU A 560 21.65 -14.98 3.84
N ARG A 561 22.25 -15.76 2.94
CA ARG A 561 23.54 -15.47 2.29
C ARG A 561 23.45 -15.66 0.79
N SER A 562 24.05 -14.76 0.01
CA SER A 562 24.27 -14.96 -1.43
C SER A 562 25.49 -15.87 -1.67
N LYS A 563 25.36 -16.90 -2.53
CA LYS A 563 26.50 -17.74 -2.94
C LYS A 563 27.50 -16.94 -3.76
N LYS A 564 27.01 -16.18 -4.74
CA LYS A 564 27.79 -15.36 -5.68
C LYS A 564 28.62 -14.32 -4.96
N MET A 565 28.01 -13.59 -4.02
CA MET A 565 28.65 -12.47 -3.34
C MET A 565 29.35 -12.87 -2.04
N ASN A 566 29.00 -14.04 -1.48
CA ASN A 566 29.45 -14.50 -0.17
C ASN A 566 29.21 -13.48 0.95
N LYS A 567 28.06 -12.79 0.90
CA LYS A 567 27.62 -11.78 1.87
C LYS A 567 26.24 -12.13 2.42
N LYS A 568 25.98 -11.72 3.66
CA LYS A 568 24.64 -11.79 4.25
C LYS A 568 23.71 -10.84 3.50
N ILE A 569 22.49 -11.28 3.24
CA ILE A 569 21.47 -10.52 2.54
C ILE A 569 20.35 -10.19 3.54
N PHE A 570 20.03 -8.90 3.65
CA PHE A 570 18.92 -8.40 4.44
C PHE A 570 17.82 -7.93 3.48
N PRO A 571 16.76 -8.74 3.28
CA PRO A 571 15.69 -8.39 2.38
C PRO A 571 14.87 -7.22 2.93
N ARG A 572 14.51 -6.27 2.08
CA ARG A 572 13.71 -5.09 2.42
C ARG A 572 12.59 -4.87 1.43
N LEU A 573 11.37 -4.67 1.93
CA LEU A 573 10.24 -4.21 1.12
C LEU A 573 9.99 -2.75 1.47
N THR A 574 10.54 -1.80 0.71
CA THR A 574 10.26 -0.38 0.91
C THR A 574 8.98 0.03 0.19
N SER A 575 7.85 -0.48 0.66
CA SER A 575 6.51 -0.09 0.20
C SER A 575 5.47 -0.21 1.32
N ALA A 576 4.26 0.29 1.07
CA ALA A 576 3.12 0.20 1.98
C ALA A 576 2.30 -1.10 1.77
N HIS A 577 2.85 -2.10 1.08
CA HIS A 577 2.11 -3.32 0.76
C HIS A 577 1.92 -4.22 1.99
N ASN A 578 0.66 -4.55 2.29
CA ASN A 578 0.31 -5.55 3.29
C ASN A 578 0.40 -6.96 2.68
N TYR A 579 1.58 -7.56 2.78
CA TYR A 579 1.91 -8.85 2.16
C TYR A 579 1.34 -10.09 2.87
N TYR A 580 0.54 -9.94 3.94
CA TYR A 580 -0.04 -11.08 4.65
C TYR A 580 -1.23 -11.73 3.93
N ASN A 581 -1.85 -11.02 2.97
CA ASN A 581 -2.99 -11.50 2.21
C ASN A 581 -2.54 -12.22 0.94
N ASP A 582 -2.75 -13.53 0.87
CA ASP A 582 -2.71 -14.32 -0.39
C ASP A 582 -1.39 -14.15 -1.18
N THR A 583 -0.25 -14.42 -0.52
CA THR A 583 1.10 -14.24 -1.09
C THR A 583 1.90 -15.54 -1.16
N LEU A 584 2.73 -15.63 -2.19
CA LEU A 584 3.66 -16.74 -2.37
C LEU A 584 4.58 -16.95 -1.15
N PRO A 585 4.85 -18.22 -0.76
CA PRO A 585 5.70 -18.57 0.38
C PRO A 585 7.04 -17.83 0.42
N VAL A 586 7.76 -17.79 -0.72
CA VAL A 586 9.08 -17.15 -0.83
C VAL A 586 8.99 -15.64 -0.61
N TYR A 587 8.02 -14.98 -1.26
CA TYR A 587 7.84 -13.54 -1.10
C TYR A 587 7.47 -13.18 0.34
N ARG A 588 6.52 -13.93 0.94
CA ARG A 588 6.13 -13.73 2.34
C ARG A 588 7.30 -13.95 3.30
N PHE A 589 8.08 -15.02 3.11
CA PHE A 589 9.27 -15.30 3.92
C PHE A 589 10.30 -14.16 3.85
N LEU A 590 10.62 -13.67 2.65
CA LEU A 590 11.54 -12.54 2.47
C LEU A 590 11.02 -11.28 3.17
N CYS A 591 9.71 -11.02 3.09
CA CYS A 591 9.09 -9.89 3.79
C CYS A 591 9.10 -10.06 5.32
N ASP A 592 8.88 -11.27 5.84
CA ASP A 592 8.92 -11.54 7.28
C ASP A 592 10.34 -11.50 7.85
N MET A 593 11.36 -11.89 7.07
CA MET A 593 12.77 -11.81 7.44
C MET A 593 13.23 -10.40 7.82
N GLN A 594 12.64 -9.35 7.24
CA GLN A 594 12.98 -7.96 7.56
C GLN A 594 12.62 -7.58 9.02
N HIS A 595 11.72 -8.34 9.64
CA HIS A 595 11.23 -8.14 11.00
C HIS A 595 11.97 -9.00 12.03
N GLN A 596 12.88 -9.89 11.61
CA GLN A 596 13.54 -10.83 12.51
C GLN A 596 14.29 -10.11 13.65
N GLY A 597 13.84 -10.34 14.88
CA GLY A 597 14.43 -9.73 16.07
C GLY A 597 14.28 -8.21 16.13
N LYS A 598 13.28 -7.66 15.43
CA LYS A 598 12.98 -6.22 15.42
C LYS A 598 11.58 -5.92 15.96
N ARG A 599 11.45 -4.73 16.56
CA ARG A 599 10.21 -4.09 16.97
C ARG A 599 9.83 -3.08 15.88
N THR A 600 8.94 -3.45 14.98
CA THR A 600 8.63 -2.63 13.78
C THR A 600 7.24 -2.02 13.77
N SER A 601 6.48 -2.18 14.85
CA SER A 601 5.19 -1.53 15.05
C SER A 601 5.09 -1.07 16.49
N PHE A 602 4.80 0.21 16.67
CA PHE A 602 4.62 0.86 17.95
C PHE A 602 3.25 1.51 17.98
N GLY A 603 2.45 1.13 18.97
CA GLY A 603 1.10 1.62 19.13
C GLY A 603 0.52 1.14 20.44
N LEU A 604 -0.38 1.94 21.01
CA LEU A 604 -1.10 1.60 22.23
C LEU A 604 -2.54 1.28 21.85
N GLY A 605 -2.84 -0.01 21.75
CA GLY A 605 -4.17 -0.50 21.42
C GLY A 605 -4.84 -1.19 22.59
N TRP A 606 -6.17 -1.23 22.58
CA TRP A 606 -6.98 -1.96 23.55
C TRP A 606 -6.85 -3.49 23.43
N GLY A 607 -6.20 -3.99 22.35
CA GLY A 607 -6.01 -5.41 22.13
C GLY A 607 -7.33 -6.16 22.11
N GLU A 608 -7.38 -7.32 22.76
CA GLU A 608 -8.62 -8.14 22.86
C GLU A 608 -9.75 -7.45 23.61
N LEU A 609 -9.43 -6.49 24.51
CA LEU A 609 -10.47 -5.72 25.20
C LEU A 609 -11.32 -4.90 24.23
N ALA A 610 -10.79 -4.56 23.04
CA ALA A 610 -11.54 -3.82 22.02
C ALA A 610 -12.83 -4.54 21.59
N ASP A 611 -12.81 -5.88 21.53
CA ASP A 611 -13.96 -6.68 21.09
C ASP A 611 -15.08 -6.75 22.15
N HIS A 612 -14.76 -6.39 23.41
CA HIS A 612 -15.65 -6.53 24.57
C HIS A 612 -16.14 -5.20 25.16
N LEU A 613 -15.58 -4.06 24.72
CA LEU A 613 -15.92 -2.73 25.23
C LEU A 613 -16.80 -1.97 24.24
N ASP A 614 -17.99 -1.54 24.70
CA ASP A 614 -18.93 -0.72 23.91
C ASP A 614 -18.48 0.73 23.76
N TYR A 615 -17.68 1.23 24.72
CA TYR A 615 -17.03 2.53 24.70
C TYR A 615 -15.59 2.39 25.18
N ARG A 616 -14.69 3.14 24.55
CA ARG A 616 -13.28 3.23 24.91
C ARG A 616 -12.89 4.70 24.98
N PRO A 617 -12.38 5.19 26.13
CA PRO A 617 -11.96 6.57 26.27
C PRO A 617 -10.73 6.88 25.42
N ARG A 618 -10.51 8.17 25.17
CA ARG A 618 -9.30 8.68 24.52
C ARG A 618 -8.09 8.31 25.37
N ILE A 619 -6.97 7.96 24.74
CA ILE A 619 -5.70 7.73 25.43
C ILE A 619 -4.69 8.78 24.99
N LYS A 620 -4.14 9.53 25.96
CA LYS A 620 -3.08 10.53 25.75
C LYS A 620 -1.80 10.15 26.48
N TYR A 621 -0.67 10.53 25.91
CA TYR A 621 0.62 10.62 26.57
C TYR A 621 1.14 12.05 26.39
N GLY A 622 1.21 12.84 27.47
CA GLY A 622 1.47 14.27 27.37
C GLY A 622 0.48 14.97 26.43
N ASN A 623 0.98 15.65 25.40
CA ASN A 623 0.19 16.34 24.37
C ASN A 623 -0.02 15.49 23.11
N SER A 624 0.20 14.18 23.21
CA SER A 624 0.02 13.23 22.11
C SER A 624 -1.15 12.28 22.38
N ILE A 625 -2.16 12.29 21.51
CA ILE A 625 -3.23 11.30 21.47
C ILE A 625 -2.68 10.03 20.82
N LEU A 626 -2.71 8.93 21.57
CA LEU A 626 -2.26 7.60 21.12
C LEU A 626 -3.41 6.70 20.65
N SER A 627 -4.63 6.96 21.14
CA SER A 627 -5.85 6.31 20.70
C SER A 627 -7.01 7.28 20.82
N LEU A 628 -7.79 7.39 19.76
CA LEU A 628 -9.07 8.11 19.78
C LEU A 628 -10.08 7.42 20.69
N ALA A 629 -10.97 8.21 21.29
CA ALA A 629 -12.20 7.69 21.87
C ALA A 629 -13.01 6.96 20.80
N SER A 630 -13.61 5.83 21.16
CA SER A 630 -14.33 5.01 20.19
C SER A 630 -15.53 4.29 20.77
N TRP A 631 -16.56 4.13 19.95
CA TRP A 631 -17.82 3.47 20.29
C TRP A 631 -18.04 2.29 19.36
N ARG A 632 -18.34 1.14 19.96
CA ARG A 632 -18.76 -0.07 19.24
C ARG A 632 -20.29 -0.10 19.21
N VAL A 633 -20.87 0.05 18.03
CA VAL A 633 -22.32 0.18 17.85
C VAL A 633 -22.85 -1.02 17.08
N ARG A 634 -23.99 -1.56 17.53
CA ARG A 634 -24.69 -2.64 16.82
C ARG A 634 -25.68 -2.06 15.81
N GLN A 635 -25.87 -2.80 14.72
CA GLN A 635 -26.75 -2.39 13.63
C GLN A 635 -28.22 -2.24 14.04
N ASP A 636 -28.68 -3.09 14.95
CA ASP A 636 -30.05 -3.11 15.46
C ASP A 636 -30.41 -1.78 16.15
N GLU A 637 -29.44 -1.12 16.78
CA GLU A 637 -29.60 0.20 17.45
C GLU A 637 -30.00 1.31 16.48
N VAL A 638 -29.57 1.24 15.22
CA VAL A 638 -29.75 2.32 14.22
C VAL A 638 -30.62 1.91 13.03
N SER A 639 -30.95 0.63 12.89
CA SER A 639 -31.66 0.07 11.74
C SER A 639 -33.03 0.72 11.48
N ALA A 640 -33.76 1.03 12.56
CA ALA A 640 -35.07 1.68 12.50
C ALA A 640 -35.02 3.09 11.88
N PHE A 641 -33.90 3.80 12.02
CA PHE A 641 -33.76 5.18 11.53
C PHE A 641 -33.86 5.29 10.02
N SER A 642 -33.54 4.22 9.29
CA SER A 642 -33.64 4.18 7.83
C SER A 642 -35.06 4.41 7.30
N ARG A 643 -36.10 4.18 8.12
CA ARG A 643 -37.52 4.31 7.75
C ARG A 643 -38.15 5.62 8.20
N LEU A 644 -37.44 6.43 8.98
CA LEU A 644 -37.96 7.69 9.52
C LEU A 644 -37.98 8.77 8.44
N SER A 645 -38.92 9.71 8.59
CA SER A 645 -38.91 10.97 7.83
C SER A 645 -37.71 11.84 8.25
N ASP A 646 -37.31 12.79 7.40
CA ASP A 646 -36.12 13.62 7.67
C ASP A 646 -36.23 14.45 8.96
N THR A 647 -37.44 14.93 9.30
CA THR A 647 -37.72 15.70 10.52
C THR A 647 -37.62 14.85 11.79
N GLU A 648 -38.11 13.61 11.74
CA GLU A 648 -38.05 12.66 12.87
C GLU A 648 -36.65 12.05 13.03
N LEU A 649 -35.91 11.94 11.92
CA LEU A 649 -34.61 11.31 11.86
C LEU A 649 -33.58 12.03 12.75
N VAL A 650 -33.43 13.34 12.59
CA VAL A 650 -32.43 14.14 13.34
C VAL A 650 -32.69 14.07 14.85
N ASN A 651 -33.97 14.17 15.25
CA ASN A 651 -34.37 14.09 16.65
C ASN A 651 -34.06 12.69 17.24
N SER A 652 -34.43 11.62 16.54
CA SER A 652 -34.21 10.24 17.00
C SER A 652 -32.71 9.91 17.13
N VAL A 653 -31.91 10.33 16.15
CA VAL A 653 -30.45 10.19 16.18
C VAL A 653 -29.84 11.02 17.31
N THR A 654 -30.36 12.22 17.56
CA THR A 654 -29.90 13.07 18.67
C THR A 654 -30.18 12.43 20.04
N VAL A 655 -31.34 11.82 20.23
CA VAL A 655 -31.64 11.10 21.48
C VAL A 655 -30.71 9.88 21.65
N TRP A 656 -30.49 9.11 20.57
CA TRP A 656 -29.61 7.95 20.60
C TRP A 656 -28.15 8.33 20.90
N ARG A 657 -27.60 9.34 20.23
CA ARG A 657 -26.20 9.77 20.45
C ARG A 657 -26.00 10.27 21.88
N MET A 658 -26.94 11.05 22.42
CA MET A 658 -26.87 11.60 23.78
C MET A 658 -26.90 10.47 24.82
N LYS A 659 -27.71 9.42 24.60
CA LYS A 659 -27.74 8.24 25.48
C LYS A 659 -26.40 7.47 25.49
N ARG A 660 -25.66 7.50 24.38
CA ARG A 660 -24.38 6.80 24.21
C ARG A 660 -23.15 7.69 24.48
N ASN A 661 -23.36 8.95 24.85
CA ASN A 661 -22.31 9.98 24.93
C ASN A 661 -21.49 10.09 23.62
N ILE A 662 -22.16 9.99 22.47
CA ILE A 662 -21.54 10.15 21.15
C ILE A 662 -21.62 11.64 20.74
N PRO A 663 -20.48 12.26 20.36
CA PRO A 663 -20.45 13.64 19.86
C PRO A 663 -21.33 13.86 18.62
N SER A 664 -21.62 15.11 18.30
CA SER A 664 -22.37 15.44 17.07
C SER A 664 -21.60 15.12 15.79
N THR A 665 -20.28 15.10 15.86
CA THR A 665 -19.38 14.79 14.73
C THR A 665 -18.48 13.60 15.07
N VAL A 666 -18.41 12.62 14.18
CA VAL A 666 -17.65 11.38 14.37
C VAL A 666 -17.08 10.88 13.05
N LEU A 667 -16.14 9.94 13.13
CA LEU A 667 -15.66 9.16 11.99
C LEU A 667 -16.24 7.74 12.07
N LEU A 668 -16.93 7.28 11.03
CA LEU A 668 -17.25 5.86 10.85
C LEU A 668 -16.00 5.17 10.30
N ALA A 669 -15.44 4.23 11.06
CA ALA A 669 -14.18 3.57 10.71
C ALA A 669 -14.38 2.08 10.34
N GLU A 670 -13.79 1.69 9.22
CA GLU A 670 -13.65 0.31 8.74
C GLU A 670 -12.20 0.08 8.29
N GLY A 671 -11.36 -0.40 9.20
CA GLY A 671 -9.92 -0.50 8.95
C GLY A 671 -9.30 0.89 8.74
N ASP A 672 -8.67 1.10 7.59
CA ASP A 672 -8.11 2.39 7.16
C ASP A 672 -9.16 3.30 6.49
N ASN A 673 -10.38 2.80 6.28
CA ASN A 673 -11.45 3.55 5.64
C ASN A 673 -12.30 4.32 6.65
N GLU A 674 -12.14 5.64 6.66
CA GLU A 674 -12.91 6.55 7.52
C GLU A 674 -13.90 7.37 6.69
N LEU A 675 -15.10 7.56 7.22
CA LEU A 675 -16.14 8.45 6.68
C LEU A 675 -16.57 9.44 7.76
N PHE A 676 -16.40 10.74 7.50
CA PHE A 676 -16.85 11.79 8.41
C PHE A 676 -18.38 11.93 8.40
N ILE A 677 -18.96 11.90 9.59
CA ILE A 677 -20.39 12.00 9.86
C ILE A 677 -20.67 13.21 10.74
N ASP A 678 -21.64 14.02 10.33
CA ASP A 678 -22.24 15.07 11.15
C ASP A 678 -23.71 14.71 11.42
N PHE A 679 -24.01 14.34 12.67
CA PHE A 679 -25.36 13.95 13.09
C PHE A 679 -26.35 15.11 13.18
N ARG A 680 -25.94 16.34 12.84
CA ARG A 680 -26.85 17.48 12.68
C ARG A 680 -27.40 17.57 11.25
N SER A 681 -26.70 16.96 10.28
CA SER A 681 -27.05 17.04 8.87
C SER A 681 -27.78 15.79 8.38
N ILE A 682 -28.95 15.99 7.76
CA ILE A 682 -29.79 14.91 7.23
C ILE A 682 -29.04 14.09 6.18
N CYS A 683 -28.38 14.74 5.22
CA CYS A 683 -27.68 14.05 4.13
C CYS A 683 -26.50 13.21 4.67
N SER A 684 -25.81 13.70 5.70
CA SER A 684 -24.74 12.99 6.39
C SER A 684 -25.26 11.76 7.15
N ILE A 685 -26.38 11.90 7.88
CA ILE A 685 -27.05 10.77 8.55
C ILE A 685 -27.50 9.71 7.54
N ARG A 686 -28.08 10.10 6.40
CA ARG A 686 -28.50 9.16 5.34
C ARG A 686 -27.29 8.42 4.75
N ALA A 687 -26.17 9.10 4.54
CA ALA A 687 -24.90 8.49 4.13
C ALA A 687 -24.37 7.49 5.16
N PHE A 688 -24.40 7.84 6.44
CA PHE A 688 -24.08 6.94 7.55
C PHE A 688 -24.93 5.68 7.55
N LEU A 689 -26.28 5.81 7.56
CA LEU A 689 -27.21 4.67 7.58
C LEU A 689 -27.03 3.76 6.36
N SER A 690 -26.76 4.34 5.20
CA SER A 690 -26.45 3.61 3.97
C SER A 690 -25.15 2.81 4.08
N ALA A 691 -24.11 3.36 4.73
CA ALA A 691 -22.83 2.70 4.92
C ALA A 691 -22.92 1.53 5.92
N VAL A 692 -23.60 1.71 7.05
CA VAL A 692 -23.63 0.69 8.12
C VAL A 692 -24.63 -0.45 7.88
N LYS A 693 -25.51 -0.35 6.89
CA LYS A 693 -26.62 -1.29 6.65
C LYS A 693 -26.19 -2.77 6.62
N LYS A 694 -25.00 -3.07 6.08
CA LYS A 694 -24.49 -4.44 5.88
C LYS A 694 -23.63 -4.96 7.04
N TYR A 695 -23.28 -4.10 7.99
CA TYR A 695 -22.35 -4.44 9.06
C TYR A 695 -23.12 -4.72 10.34
N PRO A 696 -23.05 -5.92 10.94
CA PRO A 696 -23.77 -6.23 12.17
C PRO A 696 -23.29 -5.38 13.35
N VAL A 697 -22.00 -5.04 13.34
CA VAL A 697 -21.33 -4.16 14.30
C VAL A 697 -20.37 -3.28 13.54
N PHE A 698 -20.30 -2.00 13.93
CA PHE A 698 -19.36 -1.03 13.35
C PHE A 698 -18.77 -0.15 14.45
N GLN A 699 -17.70 0.57 14.10
CA GLN A 699 -16.97 1.43 15.02
C GLN A 699 -17.11 2.90 14.62
N LEU A 700 -17.44 3.73 15.61
CA LEU A 700 -17.34 5.17 15.51
C LEU A 700 -16.11 5.64 16.29
N LEU A 701 -15.34 6.56 15.72
CA LEU A 701 -14.23 7.26 16.37
C LEU A 701 -14.63 8.71 16.59
N GLU A 702 -14.09 9.33 17.63
CA GLU A 702 -14.23 10.77 17.80
C GLU A 702 -13.59 11.52 16.64
N PHE A 703 -14.17 12.65 16.27
CA PHE A 703 -13.55 13.60 15.36
C PHE A 703 -12.91 14.71 16.17
N ILE A 704 -11.57 14.76 16.17
CA ILE A 704 -10.79 15.60 17.08
C ILE A 704 -10.54 17.03 16.59
N PHE A 705 -10.91 17.36 15.35
CA PHE A 705 -10.63 18.67 14.78
C PHE A 705 -11.80 19.63 15.03
N ALA A 706 -11.60 20.60 15.91
CA ALA A 706 -12.37 21.85 15.88
C ALA A 706 -11.82 22.76 14.76
N GLN A 707 -12.67 23.56 14.10
CA GLN A 707 -12.24 24.41 12.98
C GLN A 707 -11.08 25.34 13.37
N ASP A 708 -11.12 25.90 14.58
CA ASP A 708 -10.14 26.89 15.05
C ASP A 708 -8.77 26.31 15.46
N GLU A 709 -8.57 24.98 15.37
CA GLU A 709 -7.34 24.28 15.79
C GLU A 709 -6.50 23.77 14.58
N LEU A 710 -6.94 24.07 13.35
CA LEU A 710 -6.32 23.57 12.13
C LEU A 710 -5.12 24.40 11.69
N VAL A 711 -3.97 23.73 11.56
CA VAL A 711 -2.70 24.38 11.19
C VAL A 711 -2.53 24.64 9.69
N VAL A 712 -3.38 24.06 8.83
CA VAL A 712 -3.26 24.15 7.36
C VAL A 712 -4.27 25.11 6.78
N LYS A 713 -3.78 26.18 6.16
CA LYS A 713 -4.59 27.28 5.62
C LYS A 713 -4.45 27.35 4.11
N GLY A 714 -5.59 27.36 3.41
CA GLY A 714 -5.70 27.54 1.97
C GLY A 714 -6.68 28.64 1.61
N ALA A 715 -6.80 28.95 0.32
CA ALA A 715 -7.65 30.04 -0.17
C ALA A 715 -9.16 29.81 0.06
N ASP A 716 -9.59 28.55 0.18
CA ASP A 716 -10.99 28.13 0.38
C ASP A 716 -11.27 27.61 1.80
N GLY A 717 -10.35 27.83 2.74
CA GLY A 717 -10.50 27.49 4.16
C GLY A 717 -9.36 26.64 4.70
N GLU A 718 -9.68 25.88 5.74
CA GLU A 718 -8.75 25.07 6.51
C GLU A 718 -8.85 23.59 6.14
N TYR A 719 -7.73 22.91 6.26
CA TYR A 719 -7.57 21.54 5.80
C TYR A 719 -7.15 20.63 6.95
N LEU A 720 -7.69 19.42 6.95
CA LEU A 720 -7.12 18.34 7.75
C LEU A 720 -5.74 17.97 7.20
N ASN A 721 -4.90 17.42 8.06
CA ASN A 721 -3.55 17.02 7.67
C ASN A 721 -3.20 15.62 8.18
N GLU A 722 -2.23 15.00 7.50
CA GLU A 722 -1.51 13.84 7.97
C GLU A 722 -0.04 14.02 7.60
N CYS A 723 0.83 14.09 8.59
CA CYS A 723 2.27 14.26 8.44
C CYS A 723 2.99 12.94 8.65
N ILE A 724 4.11 12.75 7.94
CA ILE A 724 5.01 11.61 8.07
C ILE A 724 6.42 12.15 8.24
N VAL A 725 7.02 11.89 9.40
CA VAL A 725 8.42 12.20 9.69
C VAL A 725 9.22 10.91 9.69
N ALA A 726 10.34 10.92 8.96
CA ALA A 726 11.33 9.85 8.99
C ALA A 726 12.33 10.11 10.13
N PHE A 727 12.69 9.06 10.86
CA PHE A 727 13.72 9.08 11.89
C PHE A 727 14.78 8.02 11.60
N TYR A 728 16.03 8.29 11.99
CA TYR A 728 17.12 7.33 11.98
C TYR A 728 17.72 7.15 13.37
N LYS A 729 18.28 5.98 13.61
CA LYS A 729 18.98 5.67 14.85
C LYS A 729 20.35 6.34 14.84
N GLU A 730 20.60 7.16 15.84
CA GLU A 730 21.92 7.77 16.06
C GLU A 730 22.93 6.69 16.51
N GLN A 731 24.06 6.59 15.81
CA GLN A 731 25.16 5.72 16.23
C GLN A 731 25.73 6.28 17.55
N LYS A 732 25.87 5.41 18.56
CA LYS A 732 26.52 5.77 19.82
C LYS A 732 28.02 5.71 19.68
#